data_AF-A0A1C5PCG7-F1
#
_entry.id   AF-A0A1C5PCG7-F1
#
_cell.length_a   1.000
_cell.length_b   1.000
_cell.length_c   1.000
_cell.angle_alpha   90.00
_cell.angle_beta   90.00
_cell.angle_gamma   90.00
#
_symmetry.space_group_name_H-M   'P 1'
#
loop_
_entity.id
_entity.type
_entity.pdbx_description
1 polymer ?
#
loop_
_entity_poly.entity_id
_entity_poly.type
_entity_poly.pdbx_seq_one_letter_code
_entity_poly.pdbx_strand_id
1 'polypeptide(L)'
;MEVINKVLNKKNKFFIDKFKLLGIVLIFIIFNVIINVFDARVSNIYILKFTIFEVLLFYLPGLAAASVIKWKKISVIELIAVTNIMGYSINIMMYLTHMILGIPLLLANIFLILISLYMLLKNKNYLYSIYNENKKNEFIFIFILICMLVMQFFLFFQLNKLPYFGNGNEYYSDFLYWIGDANELSIQFPPTHFRDPGQIYRYHYFSAMQLSYTNMVVGLGNAKVAFLFSYINPIILLLSSSFMLFKRATKNNFLIWIGIIILLLTTGHEGNTSVNWISHMYKCSFGFDVSIAFFMLSLSWNYDYLLENMSDIKYFIFQSIILVITLGLKSVTGMCMMLVLGLICLYKLIIKKKRVRYILVGVLFLMIFLFVYATVLSTFNTQYANTVSSSKLTINWFKTSLFRNPIPAGYYQSLINMGIPTLFAQIWMMVRYSLWCHFPVFSLFYLGIIISLVFYKKLRYIDLVTGIIPIIGLISLFLFDHDQYSQMYFMLCVYPSAAFFSLLQLDKIINFLQRRGVKNHIIIGTLSLYCIYGVYTFSQQYYFHDFIGIGINNYFNPQSIDVNPSVENHMMQPVSKKEYEAYEWIRLNTDNSDQLLSNFVFSNFQRNYSLGAFSERHVILDDKLLTSVFNSEKNIEHKLKKSNIQYIVMIKWIGDENIPSNIATNVYQNEEVKIYEVNK
;
A
#
# COMPACT_ATOMS: atom_id res chain seq x y z
N MET A 1 -45.22 25.10 14.57
CA MET A 1 -43.74 25.21 14.50
C MET A 1 -43.02 24.31 15.51
N GLU A 2 -43.49 24.20 16.76
CA GLU A 2 -42.82 23.43 17.82
C GLU A 2 -42.69 21.91 17.54
N VAL A 3 -43.71 21.29 16.93
CA VAL A 3 -43.67 19.88 16.50
C VAL A 3 -42.68 19.65 15.36
N ILE A 4 -42.57 20.61 14.43
CA ILE A 4 -41.61 20.55 13.31
C ILE A 4 -40.18 20.69 13.86
N ASN A 5 -39.94 21.61 14.82
CA ASN A 5 -38.66 21.73 15.51
C ASN A 5 -38.32 20.48 16.35
N LYS A 6 -39.29 19.84 17.01
CA LYS A 6 -39.08 18.57 17.73
C LYS A 6 -38.72 17.42 16.78
N VAL A 7 -39.37 17.32 15.62
CA VAL A 7 -39.10 16.28 14.63
C VAL A 7 -37.76 16.50 13.91
N LEU A 8 -37.43 17.75 13.56
CA LEU A 8 -36.12 18.12 13.01
C LEU A 8 -35.00 17.89 14.03
N ASN A 9 -35.17 18.30 15.29
CA ASN A 9 -34.19 18.02 16.35
C ASN A 9 -34.00 16.53 16.62
N LYS A 10 -35.07 15.72 16.58
CA LYS A 10 -34.98 14.27 16.79
C LYS A 10 -34.31 13.55 15.61
N LYS A 11 -34.59 13.97 14.37
CA LYS A 11 -33.91 13.43 13.17
C LYS A 11 -32.46 13.87 13.08
N ASN A 12 -32.14 15.11 13.44
CA ASN A 12 -30.76 15.62 13.46
C ASN A 12 -29.94 14.94 14.57
N LYS A 13 -30.50 14.79 15.77
CA LYS A 13 -29.86 14.04 16.86
C LYS A 13 -29.61 12.58 16.48
N PHE A 14 -30.58 11.92 15.85
CA PHE A 14 -30.41 10.56 15.33
C PHE A 14 -29.30 10.45 14.27
N PHE A 15 -29.17 11.43 13.38
CA PHE A 15 -28.10 11.46 12.38
C PHE A 15 -26.72 11.65 13.04
N ILE A 16 -26.60 12.59 13.98
CA ILE A 16 -25.37 12.86 14.73
C ILE A 16 -24.94 11.62 15.53
N ASP A 17 -25.86 10.97 16.25
CA ASP A 17 -25.57 9.78 17.05
C ASP A 17 -25.15 8.59 16.17
N LYS A 18 -25.64 8.52 14.92
CA LYS A 18 -25.31 7.46 13.97
C LYS A 18 -23.93 7.62 13.34
N PHE A 19 -23.54 8.84 12.99
CA PHE A 19 -22.26 9.13 12.36
C PHE A 19 -21.16 9.52 13.35
N LYS A 20 -21.42 9.39 14.66
CA LYS A 20 -20.46 9.68 15.73
C LYS A 20 -19.14 8.93 15.55
N LEU A 21 -19.18 7.63 15.23
CA LEU A 21 -17.96 6.84 15.05
C LEU A 21 -17.13 7.32 13.85
N LEU A 22 -17.77 7.66 12.72
CA LEU A 22 -17.08 8.25 11.57
C LEU A 22 -16.41 9.58 11.96
N GLY A 23 -17.11 10.42 12.72
CA GLY A 23 -16.54 11.65 13.28
C GLY A 23 -15.36 11.40 14.21
N ILE A 24 -15.42 10.37 15.07
CA ILE A 24 -14.30 9.99 15.95
C ILE A 24 -13.07 9.55 15.14
N VAL A 25 -13.27 8.76 14.09
CA VAL A 25 -12.16 8.35 13.20
C VAL A 25 -11.52 9.56 12.52
N LEU A 26 -12.33 10.49 12.02
CA LEU A 26 -11.82 11.76 11.47
C LEU A 26 -11.04 12.58 12.50
N ILE A 27 -11.49 12.63 13.76
CA ILE A 27 -10.76 13.30 14.84
C ILE A 27 -9.39 12.64 15.05
N PHE A 28 -9.30 11.31 15.02
CA PHE A 28 -8.01 10.62 15.16
C PHE A 28 -7.07 10.88 13.97
N ILE A 29 -7.60 10.99 12.75
CA ILE A 29 -6.80 11.40 11.58
C ILE A 29 -6.24 12.80 11.80
N ILE A 30 -7.09 13.75 12.15
CA ILE A 30 -6.70 15.15 12.39
C ILE A 30 -5.66 15.21 13.52
N PHE A 31 -5.86 14.45 14.60
CA PHE A 31 -4.92 14.40 15.71
C PHE A 31 -3.55 13.83 15.29
N ASN A 32 -3.51 12.79 14.46
CA ASN A 32 -2.24 12.28 13.91
C ASN A 32 -1.57 13.31 12.99
N VAL A 33 -2.33 13.99 12.12
CA VAL A 33 -1.81 15.07 11.26
C VAL A 33 -1.20 16.18 12.10
N ILE A 34 -1.88 16.58 13.18
CA ILE A 34 -1.39 17.60 14.12
C ILE A 34 -0.08 17.14 14.77
N ILE A 35 -0.02 15.92 15.31
CA ILE A 35 1.20 15.36 15.91
C ILE A 35 2.34 15.37 14.89
N ASN A 36 2.11 14.87 13.67
CA ASN A 36 3.16 14.72 12.68
C ASN A 36 3.67 16.08 12.18
N VAL A 37 2.79 17.06 11.98
CA VAL A 37 3.20 18.42 11.57
C VAL A 37 3.98 19.12 12.68
N PHE A 38 3.54 19.02 13.93
CA PHE A 38 4.27 19.61 15.06
C PHE A 38 5.61 18.93 15.29
N ASP A 39 5.65 17.59 15.28
CA ASP A 39 6.89 16.83 15.44
C ASP A 39 7.85 17.12 14.28
N ALA A 40 7.35 17.25 13.05
CA ALA A 40 8.15 17.58 11.88
C ALA A 40 8.46 19.07 11.68
N ARG A 41 7.95 19.96 12.56
CA ARG A 41 8.14 21.42 12.52
C ARG A 41 7.85 22.04 11.14
N VAL A 42 6.87 21.48 10.44
CA VAL A 42 6.40 22.03 9.17
C VAL A 42 5.34 23.10 9.47
N SER A 43 5.12 24.05 8.55
CA SER A 43 4.15 25.13 8.74
C SER A 43 2.76 24.61 9.14
N ASN A 44 2.20 25.20 10.20
CA ASN A 44 0.88 24.83 10.73
C ASN A 44 -0.25 24.99 9.69
N ILE A 45 -0.04 25.77 8.62
CA ILE A 45 -1.01 25.89 7.52
C ILE A 45 -1.32 24.54 6.87
N TYR A 46 -0.35 23.61 6.86
CA TYR A 46 -0.55 22.29 6.26
C TYR A 46 -1.48 21.39 7.07
N ILE A 47 -1.64 21.64 8.38
CA ILE A 47 -2.69 20.97 9.18
C ILE A 47 -4.06 21.29 8.59
N LEU A 48 -4.31 22.57 8.33
CA LEU A 48 -5.58 23.04 7.76
C LEU A 48 -5.77 22.50 6.34
N LYS A 49 -4.77 22.66 5.45
CA LYS A 49 -4.87 22.22 4.05
C LYS A 49 -5.10 20.71 3.94
N PHE A 50 -4.34 19.90 4.68
CA PHE A 50 -4.48 18.46 4.66
C PHE A 50 -5.82 18.00 5.27
N THR A 51 -6.27 18.65 6.36
CA THR A 51 -7.59 18.36 6.95
C THR A 51 -8.73 18.65 5.97
N ILE A 52 -8.66 19.78 5.24
CA ILE A 52 -9.66 20.12 4.23
C ILE A 52 -9.65 19.08 3.11
N PHE A 53 -8.47 18.68 2.64
CA PHE A 53 -8.32 17.61 1.63
C PHE A 53 -8.95 16.30 2.10
N GLU A 54 -8.59 15.81 3.29
CA GLU A 54 -9.13 14.57 3.85
C GLU A 54 -10.65 14.61 3.97
N VAL A 55 -11.22 15.69 4.51
CA VAL A 55 -12.66 15.78 4.72
C VAL A 55 -13.42 15.95 3.41
N LEU A 56 -13.05 16.93 2.57
CA LEU A 56 -13.85 17.35 1.42
C LEU A 56 -13.54 16.61 0.13
N LEU A 57 -12.32 16.11 -0.04
CA LEU A 57 -11.86 15.50 -1.30
C LEU A 57 -11.61 13.99 -1.17
N PHE A 58 -11.39 13.47 0.04
CA PHE A 58 -11.26 12.04 0.27
C PHE A 58 -12.53 11.41 0.86
N TYR A 59 -12.91 11.80 2.08
CA TYR A 59 -14.03 11.18 2.81
C TYR A 59 -15.41 11.54 2.25
N LEU A 60 -15.66 12.83 1.94
CA LEU A 60 -16.95 13.27 1.43
C LEU A 60 -17.31 12.59 0.09
N PRO A 61 -16.44 12.55 -0.93
CA PRO A 61 -16.73 11.86 -2.19
C PRO A 61 -16.80 10.34 -2.01
N GLY A 62 -15.96 9.77 -1.15
CA GLY A 62 -16.02 8.36 -0.79
C GLY A 62 -17.37 7.96 -0.19
N LEU A 63 -17.90 8.76 0.74
CA LEU A 63 -19.19 8.53 1.38
C LEU A 63 -20.33 8.71 0.37
N ALA A 64 -20.22 9.71 -0.52
CA ALA A 64 -21.18 9.93 -1.59
C ALA A 64 -21.26 8.71 -2.51
N ALA A 65 -20.13 8.19 -2.99
CA ALA A 65 -20.06 6.97 -3.80
C ALA A 65 -20.62 5.74 -3.07
N ALA A 66 -20.25 5.55 -1.79
CA ALA A 66 -20.82 4.49 -0.94
C ALA A 66 -22.36 4.57 -0.85
N SER A 67 -22.91 5.79 -0.82
CA SER A 67 -24.36 6.03 -0.79
C SER A 67 -25.08 5.67 -2.09
N VAL A 68 -24.39 5.71 -3.23
CA VAL A 68 -24.93 5.33 -4.55
C VAL A 68 -25.03 3.82 -4.68
N ILE A 69 -24.00 3.13 -4.21
CA ILE A 69 -23.91 1.66 -4.21
C ILE A 69 -25.10 1.06 -3.45
N LYS A 70 -25.44 1.65 -2.30
CA LYS A 70 -26.53 1.19 -1.42
C LYS A 70 -26.36 -0.27 -0.96
N TRP A 71 -25.23 -0.58 -0.34
CA TRP A 71 -24.98 -1.92 0.18
C TRP A 71 -25.91 -2.23 1.35
N LYS A 72 -26.74 -3.27 1.19
CA LYS A 72 -27.66 -3.73 2.23
C LYS A 72 -26.90 -4.24 3.45
N LYS A 73 -27.43 -3.93 4.65
CA LYS A 73 -26.94 -4.45 5.94
C LYS A 73 -25.46 -4.14 6.22
N ILE A 74 -25.06 -2.90 5.99
CA ILE A 74 -23.74 -2.38 6.36
C ILE A 74 -23.79 -1.68 7.73
N SER A 75 -22.80 -1.92 8.59
CA SER A 75 -22.60 -1.14 9.82
C SER A 75 -21.76 0.11 9.59
N VAL A 76 -21.65 0.98 10.60
CA VAL A 76 -20.82 2.19 10.52
C VAL A 76 -19.32 1.88 10.32
N ILE A 77 -18.79 0.81 10.94
CA ILE A 77 -17.38 0.39 10.73
C ILE A 77 -17.16 -0.05 9.28
N GLU A 78 -18.09 -0.83 8.74
CA GLU A 78 -18.02 -1.29 7.36
C GLU A 78 -18.15 -0.13 6.37
N LEU A 79 -18.95 0.89 6.71
CA LEU A 79 -19.06 2.11 5.91
C LEU A 79 -17.74 2.87 5.84
N ILE A 80 -16.94 2.88 6.92
CA ILE A 80 -15.59 3.48 6.92
C ILE A 80 -14.71 2.81 5.87
N ALA A 81 -14.74 1.47 5.75
CA ALA A 81 -13.97 0.72 4.75
C ALA A 81 -14.37 1.12 3.32
N VAL A 82 -15.67 1.09 3.02
CA VAL A 82 -16.18 1.43 1.67
C VAL A 82 -15.91 2.89 1.33
N THR A 83 -16.04 3.79 2.30
CA THR A 83 -15.77 5.22 2.14
C THR A 83 -14.31 5.47 1.78
N ASN A 84 -13.37 4.85 2.51
CA ASN A 84 -11.93 5.02 2.26
C ASN A 84 -11.52 4.47 0.88
N ILE A 85 -11.97 3.27 0.50
CA ILE A 85 -11.68 2.70 -0.82
C ILE A 85 -12.22 3.56 -1.96
N MET A 86 -13.45 4.09 -1.80
CA MET A 86 -14.04 4.97 -2.79
C MET A 86 -13.36 6.33 -2.85
N GLY A 87 -12.99 6.92 -1.71
CA GLY A 87 -12.23 8.16 -1.67
C GLY A 87 -10.88 8.03 -2.39
N TYR A 88 -10.16 6.95 -2.10
CA TYR A 88 -8.90 6.63 -2.77
C TYR A 88 -9.08 6.44 -4.29
N SER A 89 -10.10 5.68 -4.70
CA SER A 89 -10.40 5.46 -6.12
C SER A 89 -10.78 6.75 -6.85
N ILE A 90 -11.56 7.62 -6.21
CA ILE A 90 -11.99 8.91 -6.76
C ILE A 90 -10.79 9.84 -6.92
N ASN A 91 -9.88 9.92 -5.95
CA ASN A 91 -8.68 10.75 -6.07
C ASN A 91 -7.81 10.36 -7.28
N ILE A 92 -7.64 9.06 -7.54
CA ILE A 92 -6.98 8.60 -8.78
C ILE A 92 -7.74 9.08 -10.02
N MET A 93 -9.07 8.97 -10.04
CA MET A 93 -9.88 9.48 -11.15
C MET A 93 -9.75 11.00 -11.31
N MET A 94 -9.66 11.75 -10.22
CA MET A 94 -9.49 13.20 -10.24
C MET A 94 -8.11 13.61 -10.76
N TYR A 95 -7.07 12.89 -10.36
CA TYR A 95 -5.73 13.04 -10.93
C TYR A 95 -5.76 12.85 -12.46
N LEU A 96 -6.35 11.76 -12.95
CA LEU A 96 -6.44 11.47 -14.39
C LEU A 96 -7.29 12.53 -15.11
N THR A 97 -8.36 13.00 -14.49
CA THR A 97 -9.21 14.09 -15.03
C THR A 97 -8.40 15.38 -15.20
N HIS A 98 -7.56 15.71 -14.22
CA HIS A 98 -6.71 16.89 -14.31
C HIS A 98 -5.61 16.72 -15.38
N MET A 99 -4.84 15.65 -15.30
CA MET A 99 -3.63 15.46 -16.12
C MET A 99 -3.91 15.06 -17.56
N ILE A 100 -4.98 14.30 -17.84
CA ILE A 100 -5.29 13.82 -19.20
C ILE A 100 -6.26 14.76 -19.90
N LEU A 101 -7.31 15.24 -19.20
CA LEU A 101 -8.33 16.08 -19.82
C LEU A 101 -8.00 17.57 -19.73
N GLY A 102 -6.92 17.94 -19.03
CA GLY A 102 -6.50 19.34 -18.86
C GLY A 102 -7.47 20.19 -18.05
N ILE A 103 -8.38 19.56 -17.28
CA ILE A 103 -9.37 20.30 -16.50
C ILE A 103 -8.66 20.94 -15.29
N PRO A 104 -8.83 22.26 -15.04
CA PRO A 104 -8.23 22.91 -13.88
C PRO A 104 -8.64 22.24 -12.57
N LEU A 105 -7.63 21.90 -11.75
CA LEU A 105 -7.81 21.12 -10.52
C LEU A 105 -8.85 21.74 -9.56
N LEU A 106 -8.85 23.07 -9.42
CA LEU A 106 -9.82 23.79 -8.60
C LEU A 106 -11.27 23.56 -9.06
N LEU A 107 -11.54 23.64 -10.37
CA LEU A 107 -12.88 23.44 -10.94
C LEU A 107 -13.33 21.99 -10.79
N ALA A 108 -12.43 21.05 -11.06
CA ALA A 108 -12.69 19.63 -10.88
C ALA A 108 -13.06 19.32 -9.42
N ASN A 109 -12.32 19.88 -8.46
CA ASN A 109 -12.55 19.68 -7.03
C ASN A 109 -13.86 20.30 -6.54
N ILE A 110 -14.19 21.52 -6.97
CA ILE A 110 -15.47 22.17 -6.63
C ILE A 110 -16.63 21.33 -7.17
N PHE A 111 -16.53 20.89 -8.44
CA PHE A 111 -17.56 20.03 -9.04
C PHE A 111 -17.72 18.72 -8.26
N LEU A 112 -16.61 18.08 -7.87
CA LEU A 112 -16.63 16.85 -7.07
C LEU A 112 -17.32 17.06 -5.70
N ILE A 113 -17.06 18.18 -5.02
CA ILE A 113 -17.70 18.50 -3.74
C ILE A 113 -19.22 18.68 -3.95
N LEU A 114 -19.62 19.45 -4.96
CA LEU A 114 -21.03 19.72 -5.24
C LEU A 114 -21.81 18.45 -5.62
N ILE A 115 -21.26 17.62 -6.51
CA ILE A 115 -21.89 16.34 -6.88
C ILE A 115 -21.96 15.40 -5.67
N SER A 116 -20.94 15.39 -4.81
CA SER A 116 -20.93 14.56 -3.60
C SER A 116 -22.03 14.98 -2.62
N LEU A 117 -22.17 16.28 -2.36
CA LEU A 117 -23.24 16.82 -1.51
C LEU A 117 -24.62 16.50 -2.09
N TYR A 118 -24.82 16.70 -3.39
CA TYR A 118 -26.06 16.34 -4.08
C TYR A 118 -26.40 14.85 -3.93
N MET A 119 -25.43 13.96 -4.13
CA MET A 119 -25.64 12.51 -4.03
C MET A 119 -25.96 12.07 -2.60
N LEU A 120 -25.34 12.68 -1.59
CA LEU A 120 -25.67 12.42 -0.18
C LEU A 120 -27.08 12.88 0.17
N LEU A 121 -27.51 14.06 -0.30
CA LEU A 121 -28.87 14.55 -0.11
C LEU A 121 -29.90 13.63 -0.78
N LYS A 122 -29.62 13.21 -2.02
CA LYS A 122 -30.48 12.29 -2.79
C LYS A 122 -30.59 10.91 -2.14
N ASN A 123 -29.51 10.42 -1.53
CA ASN A 123 -29.43 9.09 -0.92
C ASN A 123 -29.54 9.10 0.61
N LYS A 124 -30.04 10.18 1.22
CA LYS A 124 -30.16 10.31 2.69
C LYS A 124 -30.87 9.14 3.36
N ASN A 125 -31.91 8.60 2.73
CA ASN A 125 -32.67 7.46 3.26
C ASN A 125 -31.80 6.19 3.42
N TYR A 126 -30.84 5.98 2.52
CA TYR A 126 -29.90 4.89 2.64
C TYR A 126 -28.95 5.12 3.82
N LEU A 127 -28.42 6.34 3.99
CA LEU A 127 -27.57 6.69 5.14
C LEU A 127 -28.31 6.48 6.46
N TYR A 128 -29.60 6.84 6.51
CA TYR A 128 -30.47 6.56 7.66
C TYR A 128 -30.77 5.07 7.88
N SER A 129 -30.49 4.18 6.91
CA SER A 129 -30.68 2.73 7.04
C SER A 129 -29.46 1.98 7.57
N ILE A 130 -28.27 2.60 7.54
CA ILE A 130 -27.02 2.04 8.09
C ILE A 130 -27.20 1.77 9.58
N TYR A 131 -26.77 0.64 10.12
CA TYR A 131 -26.96 0.38 11.55
C TYR A 131 -25.69 0.67 12.34
N ASN A 132 -25.86 1.08 13.60
CA ASN A 132 -24.74 1.25 14.52
C ASN A 132 -24.24 -0.12 14.94
N GLU A 133 -22.92 -0.22 15.11
CA GLU A 133 -22.32 -1.43 15.60
C GLU A 133 -22.59 -1.57 17.11
N ASN A 134 -22.41 -2.76 17.68
CA ASN A 134 -22.41 -2.89 19.13
C ASN A 134 -21.30 -2.00 19.74
N LYS A 135 -21.63 -1.20 20.76
CA LYS A 135 -20.68 -0.34 21.49
C LYS A 135 -19.37 -1.06 21.88
N LYS A 136 -19.43 -2.35 22.24
CA LYS A 136 -18.23 -3.15 22.54
C LYS A 136 -17.31 -3.28 21.32
N ASN A 137 -17.88 -3.57 20.15
CA ASN A 137 -17.13 -3.65 18.90
C ASN A 137 -16.59 -2.26 18.50
N GLU A 138 -17.36 -1.19 18.68
CA GLU A 138 -16.88 0.18 18.44
C GLU A 138 -15.68 0.53 19.34
N PHE A 139 -15.76 0.17 20.62
CA PHE A 139 -14.66 0.38 21.57
C PHE A 139 -13.40 -0.42 21.18
N ILE A 140 -13.54 -1.71 20.86
CA ILE A 140 -12.40 -2.55 20.45
C ILE A 140 -11.82 -2.04 19.13
N PHE A 141 -12.65 -1.61 18.18
CA PHE A 141 -12.21 -1.02 16.92
C PHE A 141 -11.33 0.21 17.17
N ILE A 142 -11.80 1.16 17.98
CA ILE A 142 -11.05 2.37 18.31
C ILE A 142 -9.76 2.04 19.08
N PHE A 143 -9.82 1.09 20.02
CA PHE A 143 -8.63 0.67 20.76
C PHE A 143 -7.55 0.11 19.83
N ILE A 144 -7.89 -0.83 18.94
CA ILE A 144 -6.94 -1.41 17.98
C ILE A 144 -6.45 -0.34 17.00
N LEU A 145 -7.33 0.55 16.55
CA LEU A 145 -6.95 1.67 15.68
C LEU A 145 -5.87 2.53 16.33
N ILE A 146 -6.05 2.91 17.60
CA ILE A 146 -5.06 3.69 18.36
C ILE A 146 -3.75 2.90 18.48
N CYS A 147 -3.80 1.62 18.85
CA CYS A 147 -2.59 0.78 18.94
C CYS A 147 -1.82 0.74 17.61
N MET A 148 -2.51 0.55 16.48
CA MET A 148 -1.90 0.52 15.16
C MET A 148 -1.33 1.87 14.75
N LEU A 149 -2.03 2.98 15.04
CA LEU A 149 -1.55 4.33 14.75
C LEU A 149 -0.30 4.68 15.59
N VAL A 150 -0.28 4.34 16.87
CA VAL A 150 0.90 4.54 17.75
C VAL A 150 2.07 3.68 17.27
N MET A 151 1.81 2.42 16.92
CA MET A 151 2.84 1.52 16.37
C MET A 151 3.46 2.11 15.10
N GLN A 152 2.64 2.61 14.18
CA GLN A 152 3.08 3.18 12.90
C GLN A 152 3.72 4.56 13.05
N PHE A 153 3.33 5.34 14.06
CA PHE A 153 4.05 6.55 14.42
C PHE A 153 5.53 6.25 14.67
N PHE A 154 5.88 5.18 15.39
CA PHE A 154 7.27 4.80 15.61
C PHE A 154 7.90 4.03 14.45
N LEU A 155 7.23 2.99 13.93
CA LEU A 155 7.78 2.11 12.90
C LEU A 155 7.90 2.74 11.51
N PHE A 156 7.05 3.73 11.21
CA PHE A 156 7.03 4.40 9.92
C PHE A 156 7.47 5.85 10.03
N PHE A 157 6.73 6.68 10.78
CA PHE A 157 6.97 8.12 10.76
C PHE A 157 8.31 8.50 11.40
N GLN A 158 8.60 8.02 12.62
CA GLN A 158 9.89 8.30 13.27
C GLN A 158 11.07 7.59 12.60
N LEU A 159 10.85 6.43 11.99
CA LEU A 159 11.88 5.76 11.20
C LEU A 159 12.24 6.58 9.94
N ASN A 160 11.24 7.12 9.25
CA ASN A 160 11.42 7.89 8.02
C ASN A 160 11.36 9.41 8.28
N LYS A 161 11.83 9.87 9.44
CA LYS A 161 11.84 11.29 9.81
C LYS A 161 12.62 12.10 8.78
N LEU A 162 12.16 13.32 8.51
CA LEU A 162 12.88 14.25 7.64
C LEU A 162 14.24 14.64 8.27
N PRO A 163 15.29 14.90 7.48
CA PRO A 163 16.65 15.17 8.00
C PRO A 163 16.82 16.46 8.81
N TYR A 164 15.76 17.23 9.06
CA TYR A 164 15.82 18.49 9.84
C TYR A 164 16.16 18.29 11.34
N PHE A 165 15.93 17.10 11.89
CA PHE A 165 15.94 16.84 13.34
C PHE A 165 17.27 16.33 13.90
N GLY A 166 18.14 15.80 13.04
CA GLY A 166 19.45 15.26 13.39
C GLY A 166 20.52 15.71 12.39
N ASN A 167 21.58 14.92 12.25
CA ASN A 167 22.59 15.17 11.22
C ASN A 167 22.22 14.51 9.87
N GLY A 168 21.18 13.68 9.84
CA GLY A 168 20.67 13.05 8.61
C GLY A 168 19.57 12.03 8.89
N ASN A 169 19.22 11.22 7.89
CA ASN A 169 18.51 9.95 8.07
C ASN A 169 18.83 8.98 6.91
N GLU A 170 18.51 7.70 7.06
CA GLU A 170 18.61 6.69 6.02
C GLU A 170 17.23 6.26 5.50
N TYR A 171 17.06 6.26 4.18
CA TYR A 171 15.79 5.91 3.55
C TYR A 171 15.90 4.68 2.66
N TYR A 172 14.89 3.83 2.67
CA TYR A 172 14.86 2.69 1.77
C TYR A 172 14.75 3.15 0.31
N SER A 173 15.62 2.60 -0.57
CA SER A 173 15.71 3.02 -1.97
C SER A 173 14.36 2.95 -2.71
N ASP A 174 13.59 1.87 -2.56
CA ASP A 174 12.28 1.74 -3.22
C ASP A 174 11.28 2.81 -2.77
N PHE A 175 11.44 3.33 -1.54
CA PHE A 175 10.56 4.34 -1.01
C PHE A 175 10.86 5.72 -1.60
N LEU A 176 12.14 6.08 -1.72
CA LEU A 176 12.56 7.27 -2.46
C LEU A 176 12.23 7.17 -3.95
N TYR A 177 12.36 5.97 -4.52
CA TYR A 177 11.96 5.69 -5.89
C TYR A 177 10.47 5.99 -6.12
N TRP A 178 9.59 5.50 -5.23
CA TRP A 178 8.16 5.79 -5.26
C TRP A 178 7.83 7.29 -5.13
N ILE A 179 8.58 8.02 -4.30
CA ILE A 179 8.44 9.48 -4.18
C ILE A 179 8.89 10.19 -5.47
N GLY A 180 10.00 9.76 -6.07
CA GLY A 180 10.48 10.26 -7.36
C GLY A 180 9.44 10.07 -8.48
N ASP A 181 8.75 8.94 -8.50
CA ASP A 181 7.68 8.69 -9.46
C ASP A 181 6.49 9.65 -9.25
N ALA A 182 6.15 9.94 -8.00
CA ALA A 182 5.12 10.92 -7.68
C ALA A 182 5.53 12.35 -8.09
N ASN A 183 6.82 12.69 -8.03
CA ASN A 183 7.33 13.97 -8.52
C ASN A 183 7.14 14.09 -10.03
N GLU A 184 7.49 13.07 -10.81
CA GLU A 184 7.28 13.06 -12.26
C GLU A 184 5.80 13.14 -12.64
N LEU A 185 4.94 12.40 -11.91
CA LEU A 185 3.49 12.48 -12.07
C LEU A 185 2.92 13.86 -11.70
N SER A 186 3.61 14.64 -10.87
CA SER A 186 3.25 16.03 -10.58
C SER A 186 3.61 16.99 -11.70
N ILE A 187 4.48 16.59 -12.64
CA ILE A 187 4.96 17.41 -13.76
C ILE A 187 4.23 17.03 -15.05
N GLN A 188 4.15 15.74 -15.37
CA GLN A 188 3.62 15.29 -16.66
C GLN A 188 2.96 13.90 -16.61
N PHE A 189 2.09 13.66 -17.60
CA PHE A 189 1.44 12.37 -17.83
C PHE A 189 1.54 11.98 -19.32
N PRO A 190 1.97 10.74 -19.64
CA PRO A 190 2.52 9.72 -18.74
C PRO A 190 3.85 10.18 -18.12
N PRO A 191 4.21 9.73 -16.90
CA PRO A 191 5.45 10.16 -16.28
C PRO A 191 6.63 9.55 -17.02
N THR A 192 7.68 10.35 -17.17
CA THR A 192 8.98 9.81 -17.52
C THR A 192 9.63 9.21 -16.29
N HIS A 193 10.51 8.26 -16.51
CA HIS A 193 11.37 7.75 -15.49
C HIS A 193 12.29 8.88 -15.01
N PHE A 194 12.23 9.23 -13.72
CA PHE A 194 12.89 10.43 -13.17
C PHE A 194 14.43 10.44 -13.29
N ARG A 195 15.03 9.32 -13.74
CA ARG A 195 16.48 9.13 -13.96
C ARG A 195 16.87 9.01 -15.44
N ASP A 196 15.90 8.77 -16.31
CA ASP A 196 16.14 8.56 -17.75
C ASP A 196 14.99 9.22 -18.56
N PRO A 197 15.16 10.49 -18.93
CA PRO A 197 14.12 11.23 -19.64
C PRO A 197 13.83 10.56 -20.99
N GLY A 198 12.57 10.19 -21.20
CA GLY A 198 12.10 9.51 -22.42
C GLY A 198 11.64 8.07 -22.20
N GLN A 199 11.97 7.44 -21.06
CA GLN A 199 11.37 6.16 -20.69
C GLN A 199 10.07 6.35 -19.91
N ILE A 200 8.98 5.73 -20.34
CA ILE A 200 7.72 5.77 -19.58
C ILE A 200 7.79 4.83 -18.38
N TYR A 201 7.53 5.37 -17.21
CA TYR A 201 7.51 4.62 -15.96
C TYR A 201 6.11 4.01 -15.65
N ARG A 202 6.09 2.79 -15.09
CA ARG A 202 4.87 1.97 -14.91
C ARG A 202 4.76 1.18 -13.59
N TYR A 203 5.68 1.35 -12.63
CA TYR A 203 5.67 0.61 -11.35
C TYR A 203 4.95 1.41 -10.25
N HIS A 204 4.29 0.75 -9.28
CA HIS A 204 3.46 1.38 -8.21
C HIS A 204 2.58 2.56 -8.63
N TYR A 205 2.06 2.51 -9.85
CA TYR A 205 1.64 3.69 -10.59
C TYR A 205 0.51 4.47 -9.90
N PHE A 206 -0.49 3.76 -9.39
CA PHE A 206 -1.66 4.40 -8.79
C PHE A 206 -1.44 4.89 -7.36
N SER A 207 -0.51 4.28 -6.62
CA SER A 207 -0.16 4.82 -5.30
C SER A 207 0.65 6.11 -5.44
N ALA A 208 1.51 6.20 -6.44
CA ALA A 208 2.22 7.44 -6.78
C ALA A 208 1.27 8.54 -7.27
N MET A 209 0.24 8.20 -8.06
CA MET A 209 -0.82 9.15 -8.44
C MET A 209 -1.57 9.73 -7.24
N GLN A 210 -1.90 8.89 -6.25
CA GLN A 210 -2.55 9.36 -5.03
C GLN A 210 -1.66 10.38 -4.29
N LEU A 211 -0.36 10.12 -4.21
CA LEU A 211 0.61 11.01 -3.58
C LEU A 211 0.71 12.34 -4.35
N SER A 212 0.89 12.26 -5.66
CA SER A 212 0.96 13.42 -6.56
C SER A 212 -0.30 14.29 -6.50
N TYR A 213 -1.48 13.69 -6.55
CA TYR A 213 -2.75 14.42 -6.41
C TYR A 213 -2.85 15.15 -5.06
N THR A 214 -2.41 14.50 -3.98
CA THR A 214 -2.39 15.11 -2.65
C THR A 214 -1.43 16.30 -2.61
N ASN A 215 -0.24 16.17 -3.20
CA ASN A 215 0.73 17.26 -3.36
C ASN A 215 0.15 18.43 -4.16
N MET A 216 -0.48 18.19 -5.32
CA MET A 216 -1.08 19.25 -6.15
C MET A 216 -2.17 20.04 -5.42
N VAL A 217 -2.96 19.38 -4.57
CA VAL A 217 -4.05 20.04 -3.82
C VAL A 217 -3.53 20.75 -2.56
N VAL A 218 -2.67 20.08 -1.78
CA VAL A 218 -2.18 20.60 -0.49
C VAL A 218 -1.03 21.60 -0.70
N GLY A 219 -0.31 21.51 -1.80
CA GLY A 219 0.88 22.31 -2.10
C GLY A 219 2.06 21.98 -1.17
N LEU A 220 2.11 20.75 -0.66
CA LEU A 220 3.20 20.24 0.17
C LEU A 220 3.99 19.24 -0.67
N GLY A 221 5.33 19.33 -0.64
CA GLY A 221 6.18 18.44 -1.44
C GLY A 221 5.90 16.94 -1.22
N ASN A 222 5.99 16.13 -2.27
CA ASN A 222 5.63 14.71 -2.24
C ASN A 222 6.39 13.94 -1.16
N ALA A 223 7.68 14.22 -0.95
CA ALA A 223 8.45 13.61 0.14
C ALA A 223 7.81 13.90 1.50
N LYS A 224 7.42 15.14 1.77
CA LYS A 224 6.76 15.53 3.01
C LYS A 224 5.38 14.89 3.13
N VAL A 225 4.59 14.85 2.06
CA VAL A 225 3.28 14.15 2.07
C VAL A 225 3.45 12.66 2.38
N ALA A 226 4.43 12.01 1.74
CA ALA A 226 4.73 10.59 1.95
C ALA A 226 5.14 10.31 3.38
N PHE A 227 6.20 10.95 3.86
CA PHE A 227 6.76 10.69 5.19
C PHE A 227 5.79 11.07 6.32
N LEU A 228 5.04 12.16 6.17
CA LEU A 228 4.17 12.66 7.25
C LEU A 228 2.81 11.98 7.29
N PHE A 229 2.22 11.61 6.15
CA PHE A 229 0.79 11.32 6.10
C PHE A 229 0.42 10.00 5.43
N SER A 230 1.30 9.37 4.64
CA SER A 230 0.89 8.23 3.79
C SER A 230 0.41 7.01 4.58
N TYR A 231 0.86 6.82 5.82
CA TYR A 231 0.50 5.67 6.66
C TYR A 231 -0.89 5.76 7.31
N ILE A 232 -1.48 6.96 7.44
CA ILE A 232 -2.68 7.18 8.27
C ILE A 232 -3.90 6.47 7.68
N ASN A 233 -4.20 6.73 6.40
CA ASN A 233 -5.35 6.15 5.70
C ASN A 233 -5.24 4.63 5.50
N PRO A 234 -4.08 4.06 5.11
CA PRO A 234 -3.90 2.62 5.03
C PRO A 234 -4.26 1.85 6.31
N ILE A 235 -3.91 2.35 7.50
CA ILE A 235 -4.24 1.68 8.77
C ILE A 235 -5.76 1.60 8.98
N ILE A 236 -6.46 2.72 8.78
CA ILE A 236 -7.91 2.79 8.91
C ILE A 236 -8.55 1.83 7.90
N LEU A 237 -8.03 1.81 6.68
CA LEU A 237 -8.52 0.98 5.61
C LEU A 237 -8.30 -0.52 5.88
N LEU A 238 -7.12 -0.91 6.36
CA LEU A 238 -6.78 -2.29 6.73
C LEU A 238 -7.66 -2.81 7.86
N LEU A 239 -7.80 -2.03 8.95
CA LEU A 239 -8.60 -2.43 10.10
C LEU A 239 -10.10 -2.52 9.75
N SER A 240 -10.65 -1.53 9.05
CA SER A 240 -12.06 -1.54 8.66
C SER A 240 -12.38 -2.61 7.61
N SER A 241 -11.48 -2.87 6.65
CA SER A 241 -11.67 -3.91 5.63
C SER A 241 -11.53 -5.33 6.19
N SER A 242 -10.60 -5.55 7.13
CA SER A 242 -10.49 -6.84 7.83
C SER A 242 -11.70 -7.10 8.73
N PHE A 243 -12.19 -6.10 9.46
CA PHE A 243 -13.45 -6.20 10.21
C PHE A 243 -14.62 -6.57 9.30
N MET A 244 -14.74 -5.89 8.15
CA MET A 244 -15.77 -6.18 7.17
C MET A 244 -15.70 -7.62 6.66
N LEU A 245 -14.50 -8.10 6.32
CA LEU A 245 -14.25 -9.46 5.85
C LEU A 245 -14.65 -10.49 6.89
N PHE A 246 -14.14 -10.39 8.12
CA PHE A 246 -14.40 -11.42 9.14
C PHE A 246 -15.84 -11.41 9.65
N LYS A 247 -16.53 -10.26 9.59
CA LYS A 247 -17.97 -10.20 9.87
C LYS A 247 -18.83 -10.97 8.85
N ARG A 248 -18.34 -11.20 7.63
CA ARG A 248 -18.98 -12.11 6.66
C ARG A 248 -18.71 -13.58 7.01
N ALA A 249 -17.57 -13.87 7.64
CA ALA A 249 -17.20 -15.23 8.02
C ALA A 249 -18.03 -15.74 9.21
N THR A 250 -18.23 -14.91 10.23
CA THR A 250 -18.88 -15.33 11.48
C THR A 250 -19.68 -14.19 12.12
N LYS A 251 -20.72 -14.56 12.89
CA LYS A 251 -21.47 -13.64 13.75
C LYS A 251 -20.86 -13.50 15.15
N ASN A 252 -19.87 -14.31 15.49
CA ASN A 252 -19.21 -14.30 16.79
C ASN A 252 -18.18 -13.16 16.85
N ASN A 253 -18.53 -12.08 17.57
CA ASN A 253 -17.66 -10.92 17.75
C ASN A 253 -16.26 -11.27 18.26
N PHE A 254 -16.12 -12.28 19.14
CA PHE A 254 -14.81 -12.70 19.63
C PHE A 254 -13.94 -13.24 18.49
N LEU A 255 -14.50 -14.11 17.64
CA LEU A 255 -13.78 -14.63 16.48
C LEU A 255 -13.42 -13.55 15.47
N ILE A 256 -14.30 -12.56 15.25
CA ILE A 256 -14.00 -11.41 14.37
C ILE A 256 -12.72 -10.73 14.83
N TRP A 257 -12.63 -10.35 16.12
CA TRP A 257 -11.46 -9.67 16.65
C TRP A 257 -10.21 -10.55 16.69
N ILE A 258 -10.35 -11.83 17.00
CA ILE A 258 -9.24 -12.80 16.92
C ILE A 258 -8.71 -12.90 15.49
N GLY A 259 -9.58 -12.95 14.47
CA GLY A 259 -9.17 -12.93 13.07
C GLY A 259 -8.40 -11.67 12.68
N ILE A 260 -8.85 -10.50 13.15
CA ILE A 260 -8.19 -9.20 12.92
C ILE A 260 -6.79 -9.21 13.56
N ILE A 261 -6.67 -9.64 14.82
CA ILE A 261 -5.39 -9.72 15.52
C ILE A 261 -4.46 -10.68 14.79
N ILE A 262 -4.93 -11.87 14.41
CA ILE A 262 -4.12 -12.84 13.68
C ILE A 262 -3.64 -12.27 12.34
N LEU A 263 -4.51 -11.62 11.57
CA LEU A 263 -4.12 -11.11 10.26
C LEU A 263 -3.19 -9.89 10.32
N LEU A 264 -3.44 -8.95 11.25
CA LEU A 264 -2.76 -7.66 11.28
C LEU A 264 -1.61 -7.63 12.29
N LEU A 265 -1.73 -8.29 13.43
CA LEU A 265 -0.81 -8.16 14.57
C LEU A 265 -0.02 -9.45 14.87
N THR A 266 0.03 -10.38 13.90
CA THR A 266 0.91 -11.55 13.99
C THR A 266 1.65 -11.76 12.67
N THR A 267 2.66 -12.62 12.66
CA THR A 267 3.42 -12.99 11.45
C THR A 267 4.08 -14.36 11.64
N GLY A 268 4.96 -14.76 10.73
CA GLY A 268 5.83 -15.93 10.84
C GLY A 268 7.30 -15.56 11.03
N HIS A 269 8.19 -16.48 10.64
CA HIS A 269 9.64 -16.30 10.66
C HIS A 269 10.10 -15.59 9.38
N GLU A 270 9.95 -14.28 9.33
CA GLU A 270 10.24 -13.47 8.14
C GLU A 270 11.72 -13.55 7.73
N GLY A 271 12.64 -13.59 8.69
CA GLY A 271 14.08 -13.74 8.41
C GLY A 271 14.45 -15.05 7.70
N ASN A 272 13.69 -16.13 7.94
CA ASN A 272 13.97 -17.45 7.36
C ASN A 272 13.25 -17.68 6.02
N THR A 273 12.20 -16.92 5.75
CA THR A 273 11.38 -17.08 4.53
C THR A 273 11.62 -15.95 3.54
N SER A 274 12.12 -14.81 4.00
CA SER A 274 12.19 -13.56 3.24
C SER A 274 10.81 -13.08 2.75
N VAL A 275 9.73 -13.61 3.31
CA VAL A 275 8.34 -13.21 3.06
C VAL A 275 7.96 -12.20 4.15
N ASN A 276 8.26 -10.92 3.88
CA ASN A 276 8.32 -9.89 4.92
C ASN A 276 6.97 -9.15 5.11
N TRP A 277 6.05 -9.75 5.87
CA TRP A 277 4.72 -9.17 6.14
C TRP A 277 4.81 -7.85 6.91
N ILE A 278 5.57 -7.78 7.99
CA ILE A 278 5.72 -6.57 8.81
C ILE A 278 6.27 -5.41 7.97
N SER A 279 7.31 -5.68 7.18
CA SER A 279 7.96 -4.65 6.36
C SER A 279 6.96 -4.01 5.38
N HIS A 280 6.18 -4.82 4.66
CA HIS A 280 5.24 -4.32 3.65
C HIS A 280 3.93 -3.73 4.21
N MET A 281 3.58 -4.06 5.46
CA MET A 281 2.36 -3.56 6.10
C MET A 281 2.63 -2.33 6.99
N TYR A 282 3.82 -2.24 7.58
CA TYR A 282 4.11 -1.28 8.66
C TYR A 282 5.41 -0.49 8.52
N LYS A 283 6.38 -0.93 7.71
CA LYS A 283 7.63 -0.17 7.51
C LYS A 283 7.59 0.72 6.27
N CYS A 284 6.97 0.22 5.19
CA CYS A 284 6.90 0.93 3.92
C CYS A 284 5.45 0.99 3.41
N SER A 285 4.89 2.21 3.33
CA SER A 285 3.55 2.45 2.80
C SER A 285 3.65 3.05 1.39
N PHE A 286 3.74 2.18 0.38
CA PHE A 286 3.74 2.58 -1.04
C PHE A 286 2.73 1.79 -1.90
N GLY A 287 1.64 1.30 -1.28
CA GLY A 287 0.46 0.80 -2.01
C GLY A 287 0.16 -0.69 -1.85
N PHE A 288 1.08 -1.49 -1.31
CA PHE A 288 0.81 -2.91 -1.02
C PHE A 288 -0.27 -3.07 0.05
N ASP A 289 -0.08 -2.42 1.20
CA ASP A 289 -1.04 -2.27 2.30
C ASP A 289 -2.45 -1.88 1.81
N VAL A 290 -2.54 -0.83 0.99
CA VAL A 290 -3.81 -0.39 0.39
C VAL A 290 -4.38 -1.47 -0.54
N SER A 291 -3.57 -2.08 -1.41
CA SER A 291 -4.02 -3.13 -2.33
C SER A 291 -4.63 -4.34 -1.60
N ILE A 292 -4.03 -4.73 -0.47
CA ILE A 292 -4.52 -5.84 0.37
C ILE A 292 -5.88 -5.49 0.98
N ALA A 293 -6.09 -4.24 1.39
CA ALA A 293 -7.38 -3.80 1.89
C ALA A 293 -8.48 -3.80 0.81
N PHE A 294 -8.14 -3.34 -0.41
CA PHE A 294 -9.02 -3.47 -1.58
C PHE A 294 -9.39 -4.93 -1.85
N PHE A 295 -8.43 -5.86 -1.75
CA PHE A 295 -8.67 -7.29 -1.91
C PHE A 295 -9.59 -7.86 -0.81
N MET A 296 -9.40 -7.48 0.46
CA MET A 296 -10.29 -7.87 1.56
C MET A 296 -11.73 -7.41 1.33
N LEU A 297 -11.91 -6.18 0.82
CA LEU A 297 -13.24 -5.67 0.49
C LEU A 297 -13.85 -6.43 -0.68
N SER A 298 -13.07 -6.71 -1.73
CA SER A 298 -13.51 -7.53 -2.87
C SER A 298 -13.99 -8.90 -2.40
N LEU A 299 -13.21 -9.60 -1.57
CA LEU A 299 -13.58 -10.89 -0.98
C LEU A 299 -14.90 -10.81 -0.20
N SER A 300 -15.09 -9.77 0.60
CA SER A 300 -16.32 -9.53 1.37
C SER A 300 -17.55 -9.39 0.47
N TRP A 301 -17.44 -8.61 -0.61
CA TRP A 301 -18.50 -8.43 -1.61
C TRP A 301 -18.81 -9.70 -2.38
N ASN A 302 -17.76 -10.40 -2.77
CA ASN A 302 -17.85 -11.67 -3.46
C ASN A 302 -18.63 -12.69 -2.62
N TYR A 303 -18.39 -12.73 -1.32
CA TYR A 303 -19.16 -13.53 -0.38
C TYR A 303 -20.65 -13.14 -0.37
N ASP A 304 -20.97 -11.86 -0.21
CA ASP A 304 -22.38 -11.39 -0.21
C ASP A 304 -23.09 -11.61 -1.55
N TYR A 305 -22.36 -11.54 -2.67
CA TYR A 305 -22.87 -11.84 -4.01
C TYR A 305 -23.15 -13.34 -4.21
N LEU A 306 -22.28 -14.21 -3.69
CA LEU A 306 -22.53 -15.65 -3.67
C LEU A 306 -23.80 -15.99 -2.87
N LEU A 307 -24.07 -15.25 -1.79
CA LEU A 307 -25.30 -15.35 -0.99
C LEU A 307 -26.52 -14.64 -1.63
N GLU A 308 -26.40 -14.10 -2.84
CA GLU A 308 -27.48 -13.48 -3.62
C GLU A 308 -28.11 -12.24 -2.98
N ASN A 309 -27.35 -11.57 -2.11
CA ASN A 309 -27.79 -10.33 -1.45
C ASN A 309 -27.59 -9.07 -2.30
N MET A 310 -27.01 -9.21 -3.51
CA MET A 310 -26.51 -8.12 -4.36
C MET A 310 -26.99 -8.24 -5.81
N SER A 311 -27.24 -7.10 -6.46
CA SER A 311 -27.60 -7.04 -7.89
C SER A 311 -26.36 -7.15 -8.78
N ASP A 312 -26.47 -7.86 -9.91
CA ASP A 312 -25.35 -8.11 -10.82
C ASP A 312 -24.69 -6.86 -11.39
N ILE A 313 -25.45 -5.82 -11.76
CA ILE A 313 -24.89 -4.61 -12.36
C ILE A 313 -24.02 -3.81 -11.37
N LYS A 314 -24.53 -3.63 -10.14
CA LYS A 314 -23.78 -2.94 -9.08
C LYS A 314 -22.54 -3.72 -8.67
N TYR A 315 -22.67 -5.05 -8.60
CA TYR A 315 -21.54 -5.94 -8.33
C TYR A 315 -20.47 -5.80 -9.41
N PHE A 316 -20.86 -5.86 -10.69
CA PHE A 316 -19.93 -5.73 -11.81
C PHE A 316 -19.18 -4.38 -11.76
N ILE A 317 -19.90 -3.26 -11.73
CA ILE A 317 -19.29 -1.91 -11.72
C ILE A 317 -18.29 -1.77 -10.57
N PHE A 318 -18.68 -2.18 -9.37
CA PHE A 318 -17.83 -2.04 -8.19
C PHE A 318 -16.59 -2.93 -8.25
N GLN A 319 -16.75 -4.20 -8.61
CA GLN A 319 -15.61 -5.12 -8.74
C GLN A 319 -14.68 -4.69 -9.88
N SER A 320 -15.20 -4.11 -10.96
CA SER A 320 -14.39 -3.53 -12.03
C SER A 320 -13.54 -2.36 -11.53
N ILE A 321 -14.12 -1.44 -10.76
CA ILE A 321 -13.36 -0.32 -10.16
C ILE A 321 -12.27 -0.86 -9.24
N ILE A 322 -12.61 -1.75 -8.30
CA ILE A 322 -11.61 -2.33 -7.39
C ILE A 322 -10.53 -3.08 -8.17
N LEU A 323 -10.88 -3.85 -9.20
CA LEU A 323 -9.90 -4.59 -10.01
C LEU A 323 -8.90 -3.64 -10.68
N VAL A 324 -9.40 -2.59 -11.35
CA VAL A 324 -8.55 -1.57 -12.02
C VAL A 324 -7.62 -0.91 -11.02
N ILE A 325 -8.14 -0.45 -9.88
CA ILE A 325 -7.33 0.23 -8.88
C ILE A 325 -6.31 -0.72 -8.25
N THR A 326 -6.71 -1.94 -7.91
CA THR A 326 -5.82 -2.93 -7.29
C THR A 326 -4.69 -3.32 -8.24
N LEU A 327 -4.97 -3.48 -9.55
CA LEU A 327 -3.95 -3.76 -10.55
C LEU A 327 -2.90 -2.64 -10.65
N GLY A 328 -3.33 -1.38 -10.62
CA GLY A 328 -2.44 -0.22 -10.67
C GLY A 328 -1.69 0.05 -9.36
N LEU A 329 -2.22 -0.37 -8.22
CA LEU A 329 -1.54 -0.33 -6.92
C LEU A 329 -0.50 -1.44 -6.81
N LYS A 330 -0.93 -2.69 -6.99
CA LYS A 330 -0.07 -3.87 -6.99
C LYS A 330 -0.66 -4.96 -7.88
N SER A 331 0.01 -5.19 -9.00
CA SER A 331 -0.43 -6.14 -10.03
C SER A 331 -0.69 -7.55 -9.49
N VAL A 332 0.17 -8.07 -8.61
CA VAL A 332 0.02 -9.41 -8.00
C VAL A 332 -1.28 -9.52 -7.19
N THR A 333 -1.61 -8.50 -6.39
CA THR A 333 -2.87 -8.46 -5.63
C THR A 333 -4.08 -8.42 -6.57
N GLY A 334 -3.99 -7.65 -7.68
CA GLY A 334 -5.00 -7.61 -8.73
C GLY A 334 -5.18 -8.95 -9.46
N MET A 335 -4.10 -9.71 -9.69
CA MET A 335 -4.16 -11.07 -10.25
C MET A 335 -4.88 -12.04 -9.30
N CYS A 336 -4.57 -11.99 -7.99
CA CYS A 336 -5.28 -12.78 -6.99
C CYS A 336 -6.78 -12.44 -6.98
N MET A 337 -7.13 -11.15 -7.09
CA MET A 337 -8.52 -10.73 -7.21
C MET A 337 -9.19 -11.26 -8.48
N MET A 338 -8.52 -11.19 -9.62
CA MET A 338 -9.02 -11.73 -10.89
C MET A 338 -9.31 -13.24 -10.80
N LEU A 339 -8.46 -14.00 -10.11
CA LEU A 339 -8.68 -15.42 -9.83
C LEU A 339 -10.00 -15.63 -9.06
N VAL A 340 -10.25 -14.83 -8.02
CA VAL A 340 -11.50 -14.89 -7.24
C VAL A 340 -12.71 -14.63 -8.13
N LEU A 341 -12.67 -13.57 -8.95
CA LEU A 341 -13.75 -13.22 -9.85
C LEU A 341 -14.01 -14.33 -10.87
N GLY A 342 -12.95 -14.92 -11.43
CA GLY A 342 -13.02 -16.06 -12.34
C GLY A 342 -13.69 -17.28 -11.70
N LEU A 343 -13.25 -17.68 -10.50
CA LEU A 343 -13.85 -18.80 -9.76
C LEU A 343 -15.34 -18.60 -9.45
N ILE A 344 -15.75 -17.36 -9.14
CA ILE A 344 -17.15 -17.01 -8.89
C ILE A 344 -17.99 -17.08 -10.16
N CYS A 345 -17.46 -16.59 -11.29
CA CYS A 345 -18.13 -16.68 -12.58
C CYS A 345 -18.31 -18.15 -12.99
N LEU A 346 -17.27 -18.98 -12.85
CA LEU A 346 -17.32 -20.42 -13.10
C LEU A 346 -18.36 -21.11 -12.22
N TYR A 347 -18.40 -20.79 -10.92
CA TYR A 347 -19.40 -21.32 -10.00
C TYR A 347 -20.84 -20.99 -10.43
N LYS A 348 -21.11 -19.71 -10.73
CA LYS A 348 -22.46 -19.27 -11.15
C LYS A 348 -22.84 -19.85 -12.51
N LEU A 349 -21.88 -20.03 -13.42
CA LEU A 349 -22.07 -20.71 -14.71
C LEU A 349 -22.57 -22.14 -14.52
N ILE A 350 -21.98 -22.90 -13.59
CA ILE A 350 -22.36 -24.28 -13.30
C ILE A 350 -23.75 -24.35 -12.66
N ILE A 351 -24.06 -23.50 -11.67
CA ILE A 351 -25.27 -23.63 -10.86
C ILE A 351 -26.51 -22.96 -11.47
N LYS A 352 -26.40 -21.74 -11.98
CA LYS A 352 -27.58 -20.91 -12.28
C LYS A 352 -28.19 -21.18 -13.65
N LYS A 353 -27.64 -22.09 -14.45
CA LYS A 353 -28.04 -22.41 -15.84
C LYS A 353 -28.08 -21.19 -16.80
N LYS A 354 -27.80 -19.96 -16.35
CA LYS A 354 -27.66 -18.73 -17.14
C LYS A 354 -26.23 -18.59 -17.69
N ARG A 355 -25.79 -19.59 -18.45
CA ARG A 355 -24.38 -19.78 -18.84
C ARG A 355 -23.81 -18.58 -19.60
N VAL A 356 -24.51 -18.10 -20.63
CA VAL A 356 -24.06 -16.99 -21.49
C VAL A 356 -23.74 -15.73 -20.68
N ARG A 357 -24.58 -15.40 -19.70
CA ARG A 357 -24.40 -14.19 -18.88
C ARG A 357 -23.11 -14.22 -18.06
N TYR A 358 -22.82 -15.33 -17.40
CA TYR A 358 -21.64 -15.45 -16.54
C TYR A 358 -20.35 -15.63 -17.33
N ILE A 359 -20.43 -16.19 -18.55
CA ILE A 359 -19.33 -16.14 -19.53
C ILE A 359 -19.03 -14.68 -19.89
N LEU A 360 -20.06 -13.91 -20.28
CA LEU A 360 -19.88 -12.50 -20.65
C LEU A 360 -19.26 -11.67 -19.52
N VAL A 361 -19.74 -11.83 -18.28
CA VAL A 361 -19.18 -11.12 -17.12
C VAL A 361 -17.70 -11.51 -16.89
N GLY A 362 -17.37 -12.79 -17.00
CA GLY A 362 -15.97 -13.25 -16.88
C GLY A 362 -15.07 -12.68 -17.98
N VAL A 363 -15.55 -12.67 -19.23
CA VAL A 363 -14.82 -12.09 -20.37
C VAL A 363 -14.62 -10.60 -20.19
N LEU A 364 -15.62 -9.87 -19.69
CA LEU A 364 -15.49 -8.43 -19.41
C LEU A 364 -14.44 -8.14 -18.32
N PHE A 365 -14.40 -8.92 -17.24
CA PHE A 365 -13.32 -8.78 -16.25
C PHE A 365 -11.95 -9.07 -16.85
N LEU A 366 -11.84 -10.09 -17.71
CA LEU A 366 -10.59 -10.42 -18.39
C LEU A 366 -10.16 -9.30 -19.35
N MET A 367 -11.09 -8.71 -20.10
CA MET A 367 -10.82 -7.56 -20.95
C MET A 367 -10.31 -6.36 -20.13
N ILE A 368 -10.93 -6.07 -18.98
CA ILE A 368 -10.46 -5.00 -18.08
C ILE A 368 -9.03 -5.30 -17.60
N PHE A 369 -8.77 -6.53 -17.16
CA PHE A 369 -7.44 -6.95 -16.74
C PHE A 369 -6.41 -6.77 -17.85
N LEU A 370 -6.70 -7.28 -19.06
CA LEU A 370 -5.80 -7.19 -20.21
C LEU A 370 -5.59 -5.75 -20.67
N PHE A 371 -6.64 -4.91 -20.64
CA PHE A 371 -6.54 -3.49 -20.97
C PHE A 371 -5.62 -2.77 -20.00
N VAL A 372 -5.87 -2.86 -18.69
CA VAL A 372 -5.01 -2.25 -17.66
C VAL A 372 -3.58 -2.78 -17.76
N TYR A 373 -3.43 -4.09 -17.97
CA TYR A 373 -2.11 -4.68 -18.14
C TYR A 373 -1.38 -4.08 -19.34
N ALA A 374 -2.03 -4.00 -20.51
CA ALA A 374 -1.42 -3.46 -21.72
C ALA A 374 -1.09 -1.96 -21.59
N THR A 375 -2.04 -1.14 -21.11
CA THR A 375 -1.92 0.32 -21.13
C THR A 375 -1.19 0.90 -19.92
N VAL A 376 -1.32 0.28 -18.75
CA VAL A 376 -0.76 0.80 -17.49
C VAL A 376 0.48 0.02 -17.07
N LEU A 377 0.49 -1.31 -17.21
CA LEU A 377 1.54 -2.16 -16.59
C LEU A 377 2.64 -2.63 -17.57
N SER A 378 2.33 -2.91 -18.83
CA SER A 378 3.24 -3.65 -19.73
C SER A 378 4.13 -2.75 -20.59
N THR A 379 5.35 -3.15 -20.85
CA THR A 379 6.31 -2.50 -21.76
C THR A 379 6.20 -3.04 -23.20
N PHE A 380 5.01 -3.30 -23.74
CA PHE A 380 4.87 -3.83 -25.12
C PHE A 380 5.48 -2.94 -26.22
N ASN A 381 5.96 -1.73 -25.89
CA ASN A 381 6.39 -0.75 -26.88
C ASN A 381 7.74 -0.06 -26.58
N THR A 382 8.69 -0.70 -25.88
CA THR A 382 10.03 -0.11 -25.71
C THR A 382 11.11 -0.92 -26.43
N GLN A 383 11.56 -0.40 -27.58
CA GLN A 383 12.86 -0.74 -28.20
C GLN A 383 14.06 -0.60 -27.21
N TYR A 384 13.84 0.02 -26.04
CA TYR A 384 14.80 0.23 -24.96
C TYR A 384 14.63 -0.73 -23.75
N ALA A 385 13.79 -1.76 -23.84
CA ALA A 385 13.60 -2.73 -22.74
C ALA A 385 14.88 -3.51 -22.32
N ASN A 386 15.96 -3.38 -23.09
CA ASN A 386 17.24 -4.03 -22.79
C ASN A 386 18.11 -3.27 -21.78
N THR A 387 17.82 -2.00 -21.44
CA THR A 387 18.71 -1.17 -20.57
C THR A 387 18.15 -0.89 -19.18
N VAL A 388 16.85 -1.08 -18.93
CA VAL A 388 16.28 -0.94 -17.59
C VAL A 388 15.77 -2.28 -17.16
N SER A 389 16.44 -2.85 -16.15
CA SER A 389 16.23 -4.19 -15.57
C SER A 389 14.82 -4.72 -15.78
N SER A 390 14.57 -5.38 -16.91
CA SER A 390 13.34 -6.13 -17.12
C SER A 390 13.48 -7.36 -16.24
N SER A 391 13.11 -7.23 -14.97
CA SER A 391 13.17 -8.33 -14.02
C SER A 391 12.26 -9.44 -14.54
N LYS A 392 12.86 -10.52 -15.04
CA LYS A 392 12.13 -11.56 -15.75
C LYS A 392 11.45 -12.46 -14.74
N LEU A 393 10.13 -12.57 -14.82
CA LEU A 393 9.41 -13.64 -14.14
C LEU A 393 9.59 -14.91 -14.99
N THR A 394 10.35 -15.86 -14.47
CA THR A 394 10.60 -17.16 -15.12
C THR A 394 9.79 -18.25 -14.43
N ILE A 395 9.50 -19.34 -15.15
CA ILE A 395 8.85 -20.52 -14.58
C ILE A 395 9.94 -21.51 -14.21
N ASN A 396 10.13 -21.74 -12.91
CA ASN A 396 11.18 -22.60 -12.38
C ASN A 396 10.64 -23.36 -11.15
N TRP A 397 9.97 -24.49 -11.39
CA TRP A 397 9.40 -25.31 -10.32
C TRP A 397 10.45 -25.70 -9.28
N PHE A 398 10.25 -25.25 -8.04
CA PHE A 398 10.98 -25.67 -6.84
C PHE A 398 12.47 -25.33 -6.78
N LYS A 399 13.06 -24.76 -7.83
CA LYS A 399 14.50 -24.46 -7.89
C LYS A 399 14.90 -23.12 -7.26
N THR A 400 13.95 -22.26 -6.90
CA THR A 400 14.24 -20.83 -6.75
C THR A 400 13.91 -20.31 -5.36
N SER A 401 12.66 -20.40 -4.92
CA SER A 401 12.26 -19.93 -3.58
C SER A 401 12.91 -20.71 -2.44
N LEU A 402 13.19 -21.98 -2.67
CA LEU A 402 13.72 -22.90 -1.68
C LEU A 402 15.25 -22.86 -1.60
N PHE A 403 15.94 -22.62 -2.72
CA PHE A 403 17.41 -22.68 -2.80
C PHE A 403 18.11 -21.33 -2.64
N ARG A 404 17.39 -20.20 -2.71
CA ARG A 404 17.96 -18.89 -2.38
C ARG A 404 18.21 -18.71 -0.87
N ASN A 405 17.46 -19.41 -0.03
CA ASN A 405 17.66 -19.38 1.41
C ASN A 405 18.26 -20.71 1.89
N PRO A 406 19.44 -20.70 2.56
CA PRO A 406 20.12 -21.92 2.97
C PRO A 406 19.32 -22.76 3.97
N ILE A 407 18.41 -22.14 4.75
CA ILE A 407 17.62 -22.84 5.77
C ILE A 407 16.56 -23.75 5.14
N PRO A 408 15.62 -23.27 4.30
CA PRO A 408 14.73 -24.14 3.53
C PRO A 408 15.50 -25.13 2.66
N ALA A 409 16.57 -24.71 1.98
CA ALA A 409 17.35 -25.56 1.10
C ALA A 409 17.95 -26.76 1.84
N GLY A 410 18.62 -26.50 2.97
CA GLY A 410 19.21 -27.53 3.81
C GLY A 410 18.17 -28.49 4.37
N TYR A 411 17.00 -27.97 4.76
CA TYR A 411 15.92 -28.83 5.23
C TYR A 411 15.35 -29.72 4.10
N TYR A 412 15.13 -29.18 2.90
CA TYR A 412 14.72 -30.00 1.76
C TYR A 412 15.75 -31.08 1.42
N GLN A 413 17.04 -30.74 1.41
CA GLN A 413 18.10 -31.72 1.17
C GLN A 413 18.12 -32.80 2.26
N SER A 414 17.85 -32.44 3.51
CA SER A 414 17.75 -33.43 4.61
C SER A 414 16.63 -34.44 4.39
N LEU A 415 15.46 -34.02 3.85
CA LEU A 415 14.35 -34.94 3.54
C LEU A 415 14.74 -35.92 2.43
N ILE A 416 15.42 -35.43 1.39
CA ILE A 416 15.92 -36.26 0.29
C ILE A 416 16.97 -37.26 0.80
N ASN A 417 17.89 -36.82 1.66
CA ASN A 417 18.92 -37.68 2.27
C ASN A 417 18.31 -38.76 3.19
N MET A 418 17.14 -38.51 3.79
CA MET A 418 16.37 -39.51 4.55
C MET A 418 15.62 -40.52 3.66
N GLY A 419 15.74 -40.43 2.33
CA GLY A 419 15.05 -41.32 1.39
C GLY A 419 13.59 -40.97 1.15
N ILE A 420 13.12 -39.78 1.54
CA ILE A 420 11.75 -39.34 1.25
C ILE A 420 11.64 -39.03 -0.25
N PRO A 421 10.64 -39.59 -0.97
CA PRO A 421 10.49 -39.32 -2.40
C PRO A 421 10.30 -37.84 -2.68
N THR A 422 10.89 -37.36 -3.78
CA THR A 422 10.94 -35.94 -4.15
C THR A 422 9.57 -35.26 -4.07
N LEU A 423 8.52 -35.87 -4.62
CA LEU A 423 7.18 -35.29 -4.60
C LEU A 423 6.66 -35.07 -3.17
N PHE A 424 6.85 -36.04 -2.26
CA PHE A 424 6.42 -35.90 -0.87
C PHE A 424 7.26 -34.86 -0.12
N ALA A 425 8.57 -34.84 -0.37
CA ALA A 425 9.45 -33.80 0.17
C ALA A 425 8.99 -32.42 -0.29
N GLN A 426 8.63 -32.26 -1.57
CA GLN A 426 8.15 -31.00 -2.13
C GLN A 426 6.83 -30.54 -1.48
N ILE A 427 5.83 -31.43 -1.39
CA ILE A 427 4.54 -31.11 -0.76
C ILE A 427 4.74 -30.73 0.72
N TRP A 428 5.54 -31.52 1.44
CA TRP A 428 5.83 -31.24 2.85
C TRP A 428 6.55 -29.91 3.04
N MET A 429 7.52 -29.61 2.16
CA MET A 429 8.20 -28.32 2.14
C MET A 429 7.24 -27.17 1.90
N MET A 430 6.29 -27.27 0.98
CA MET A 430 5.29 -26.22 0.75
C MET A 430 4.45 -25.97 2.01
N VAL A 431 3.98 -27.04 2.66
CA VAL A 431 3.21 -26.95 3.91
C VAL A 431 4.04 -26.29 5.01
N ARG A 432 5.24 -26.79 5.28
CA ARG A 432 6.12 -26.24 6.32
C ARG A 432 6.53 -24.80 6.02
N TYR A 433 6.86 -24.50 4.78
CA TYR A 433 7.25 -23.15 4.37
C TYR A 433 6.10 -22.16 4.58
N SER A 434 4.86 -22.54 4.25
CA SER A 434 3.70 -21.69 4.54
C SER A 434 3.46 -21.46 6.03
N LEU A 435 3.69 -22.47 6.87
CA LEU A 435 3.66 -22.32 8.33
C LEU A 435 4.75 -21.37 8.81
N TRP A 436 5.95 -21.41 8.22
CA TRP A 436 7.00 -20.46 8.52
C TRP A 436 6.69 -19.04 8.04
N CYS A 437 5.99 -18.88 6.92
CA CYS A 437 5.61 -17.55 6.41
C CYS A 437 4.66 -16.84 7.37
N HIS A 438 3.66 -17.56 7.90
CA HIS A 438 2.70 -16.97 8.82
C HIS A 438 1.99 -18.06 9.67
N PHE A 439 2.66 -18.52 10.72
CA PHE A 439 2.20 -19.68 11.51
C PHE A 439 0.75 -19.53 12.00
N PRO A 440 0.33 -18.38 12.59
CA PRO A 440 -1.05 -18.17 13.02
C PRO A 440 -2.13 -18.33 11.94
N VAL A 441 -1.85 -17.92 10.71
CA VAL A 441 -2.81 -17.96 9.60
C VAL A 441 -2.85 -19.36 9.00
N PHE A 442 -1.69 -19.93 8.69
CA PHE A 442 -1.62 -21.21 7.96
C PHE A 442 -1.93 -22.42 8.83
N SER A 443 -1.60 -22.42 10.12
CA SER A 443 -1.98 -23.57 10.96
C SER A 443 -3.49 -23.62 11.21
N LEU A 444 -4.17 -22.48 11.32
CA LEU A 444 -5.64 -22.44 11.31
C LEU A 444 -6.22 -22.82 9.94
N PHE A 445 -5.55 -22.46 8.85
CA PHE A 445 -5.99 -22.80 7.49
C PHE A 445 -5.95 -24.31 7.26
N TYR A 446 -4.84 -24.96 7.60
CA TYR A 446 -4.71 -26.42 7.52
C TYR A 446 -5.66 -27.14 8.46
N LEU A 447 -5.86 -26.63 9.69
CA LEU A 447 -6.88 -27.14 10.59
C LEU A 447 -8.27 -27.06 9.92
N GLY A 448 -8.61 -25.93 9.31
CA GLY A 448 -9.85 -25.74 8.55
C GLY A 448 -10.01 -26.72 7.40
N ILE A 449 -8.94 -27.04 6.65
CA ILE A 449 -8.94 -28.07 5.60
C ILE A 449 -9.23 -29.44 6.21
N ILE A 450 -8.48 -29.85 7.23
CA ILE A 450 -8.64 -31.16 7.89
C ILE A 450 -10.08 -31.32 8.37
N ILE A 451 -10.65 -30.28 8.98
CA ILE A 451 -12.03 -30.31 9.46
C ILE A 451 -13.02 -30.45 8.32
N SER A 452 -12.79 -29.70 7.25
CA SER A 452 -13.66 -29.74 6.09
C SER A 452 -13.66 -31.13 5.42
N LEU A 453 -12.52 -31.82 5.45
CA LEU A 453 -12.38 -33.19 4.92
C LEU A 453 -12.96 -34.25 5.87
N VAL A 454 -12.73 -34.13 7.18
CA VAL A 454 -13.14 -35.14 8.17
C VAL A 454 -14.62 -35.03 8.54
N PHE A 455 -15.14 -33.81 8.71
CA PHE A 455 -16.48 -33.60 9.26
C PHE A 455 -17.56 -33.28 8.22
N TYR A 456 -17.20 -32.85 7.01
CA TYR A 456 -18.22 -32.51 6.01
C TYR A 456 -18.44 -33.62 4.99
N LYS A 457 -19.71 -34.05 4.91
CA LYS A 457 -20.17 -34.94 3.84
C LYS A 457 -20.10 -34.28 2.45
N LYS A 458 -20.18 -32.94 2.40
CA LYS A 458 -20.10 -32.17 1.16
C LYS A 458 -19.55 -30.77 1.44
N LEU A 459 -18.49 -30.39 0.73
CA LEU A 459 -17.95 -29.03 0.77
C LEU A 459 -18.93 -28.07 0.10
N ARG A 460 -19.19 -26.91 0.73
CA ARG A 460 -19.90 -25.85 0.04
C ARG A 460 -18.94 -25.21 -0.95
N TYR A 461 -19.45 -24.81 -2.11
CA TYR A 461 -18.62 -24.11 -3.10
C TYR A 461 -17.94 -22.86 -2.55
N ILE A 462 -18.57 -22.18 -1.59
CA ILE A 462 -17.95 -21.02 -0.95
C ILE A 462 -16.68 -21.43 -0.19
N ASP A 463 -16.71 -22.57 0.50
CA ASP A 463 -15.54 -23.13 1.20
C ASP A 463 -14.45 -23.47 0.17
N LEU A 464 -14.82 -24.00 -1.00
CA LEU A 464 -13.90 -24.33 -2.10
C LEU A 464 -13.26 -23.10 -2.74
N VAL A 465 -14.06 -22.07 -3.07
CA VAL A 465 -13.56 -20.80 -3.65
C VAL A 465 -12.60 -20.12 -2.67
N THR A 466 -12.93 -20.06 -1.39
CA THR A 466 -12.04 -19.41 -0.39
C THR A 466 -10.82 -20.26 -0.03
N GLY A 467 -10.93 -21.60 -0.08
CA GLY A 467 -9.86 -22.51 0.30
C GLY A 467 -8.82 -22.75 -0.80
N ILE A 468 -9.18 -22.60 -2.08
CA ILE A 468 -8.27 -22.84 -3.20
C ILE A 468 -7.30 -21.67 -3.45
N ILE A 469 -7.69 -20.43 -3.10
CA ILE A 469 -6.87 -19.23 -3.33
C ILE A 469 -5.53 -19.32 -2.59
N PRO A 470 -5.47 -19.66 -1.28
CA PRO A 470 -4.19 -19.84 -0.59
C PRO A 470 -3.31 -20.93 -1.18
N ILE A 471 -3.92 -22.03 -1.67
CA ILE A 471 -3.18 -23.12 -2.31
C ILE A 471 -2.53 -22.64 -3.61
N ILE A 472 -3.27 -21.87 -4.42
CA ILE A 472 -2.74 -21.31 -5.68
C ILE A 472 -1.64 -20.30 -5.40
N GLY A 473 -1.78 -19.44 -4.39
CA GLY A 473 -0.72 -18.51 -3.99
C GLY A 473 0.56 -19.24 -3.56
N LEU A 474 0.41 -20.30 -2.75
CA LEU A 474 1.52 -21.15 -2.33
C LEU A 474 2.19 -21.85 -3.51
N ILE A 475 1.42 -22.45 -4.43
CA ILE A 475 1.97 -23.05 -5.66
C ILE A 475 2.71 -21.99 -6.49
N SER A 476 2.13 -20.79 -6.65
CA SER A 476 2.70 -19.71 -7.45
C SER A 476 4.04 -19.24 -6.91
N LEU A 477 4.21 -19.20 -5.59
CA LEU A 477 5.48 -18.89 -4.94
C LEU A 477 6.61 -19.86 -5.35
N PHE A 478 6.31 -21.15 -5.47
CA PHE A 478 7.29 -22.19 -5.84
C PHE A 478 7.40 -22.41 -7.36
N LEU A 479 6.43 -21.93 -8.13
CA LEU A 479 6.40 -22.05 -9.58
C LEU A 479 7.19 -20.93 -10.26
N PHE A 480 7.04 -19.69 -9.77
CA PHE A 480 7.64 -18.52 -10.39
C PHE A 480 8.96 -18.13 -9.73
N ASP A 481 9.88 -17.60 -10.53
CA ASP A 481 11.11 -17.00 -10.04
C ASP A 481 11.33 -15.61 -10.63
N HIS A 482 11.72 -14.70 -9.75
CA HIS A 482 12.00 -13.31 -10.07
C HIS A 482 13.35 -12.94 -9.46
N ASP A 483 14.20 -12.26 -10.21
CA ASP A 483 15.57 -11.91 -9.79
C ASP A 483 15.59 -11.17 -8.43
N GLN A 484 14.62 -10.30 -8.18
CA GLN A 484 14.47 -9.55 -6.91
C GLN A 484 13.57 -10.23 -5.86
N TYR A 485 13.27 -11.52 -6.00
CA TYR A 485 12.42 -12.29 -5.08
C TYR A 485 10.95 -11.80 -4.96
N SER A 486 10.47 -11.04 -5.94
CA SER A 486 9.11 -10.48 -5.93
C SER A 486 7.99 -11.54 -6.04
N GLN A 487 8.31 -12.82 -6.32
CA GLN A 487 7.34 -13.91 -6.21
C GLN A 487 6.78 -14.09 -4.79
N MET A 488 7.45 -13.57 -3.75
CA MET A 488 6.93 -13.56 -2.37
C MET A 488 5.54 -12.92 -2.24
N TYR A 489 5.20 -11.97 -3.13
CA TYR A 489 3.90 -11.30 -3.10
C TYR A 489 2.74 -12.26 -3.33
N PHE A 490 2.92 -13.36 -4.08
CA PHE A 490 1.87 -14.38 -4.23
C PHE A 490 1.46 -14.99 -2.90
N MET A 491 2.41 -15.09 -1.97
CA MET A 491 2.17 -15.62 -0.63
C MET A 491 1.54 -14.56 0.29
N LEU A 492 2.09 -13.35 0.32
CA LEU A 492 1.57 -12.25 1.13
C LEU A 492 0.09 -11.92 0.78
N CYS A 493 -0.26 -11.97 -0.51
CA CYS A 493 -1.62 -11.63 -0.96
C CYS A 493 -2.70 -12.61 -0.51
N VAL A 494 -2.35 -13.86 -0.18
CA VAL A 494 -3.35 -14.88 0.16
C VAL A 494 -3.67 -14.96 1.65
N TYR A 495 -2.93 -14.28 2.52
CA TYR A 495 -3.16 -14.30 3.97
C TYR A 495 -4.60 -13.93 4.36
N PRO A 496 -5.22 -12.87 3.80
CA PRO A 496 -6.60 -12.55 4.15
C PRO A 496 -7.59 -13.65 3.74
N SER A 497 -7.38 -14.30 2.58
CA SER A 497 -8.23 -15.39 2.13
C SER A 497 -8.08 -16.66 2.97
N ALA A 498 -6.85 -16.97 3.40
CA ALA A 498 -6.55 -18.08 4.29
C ALA A 498 -7.19 -17.86 5.66
N ALA A 499 -6.99 -16.68 6.26
CA ALA A 499 -7.61 -16.30 7.52
C ALA A 499 -9.16 -16.33 7.43
N PHE A 500 -9.73 -15.82 6.34
CA PHE A 500 -11.18 -15.83 6.11
C PHE A 500 -11.74 -17.25 6.06
N PHE A 501 -11.10 -18.15 5.29
CA PHE A 501 -11.48 -19.57 5.25
C PHE A 501 -11.37 -20.22 6.63
N SER A 502 -10.28 -19.96 7.35
CA SER A 502 -10.06 -20.47 8.71
C SER A 502 -11.19 -20.09 9.65
N LEU A 503 -11.60 -18.80 9.67
CA LEU A 503 -12.68 -18.33 10.52
C LEU A 503 -14.05 -18.96 10.16
N LEU A 504 -14.33 -19.15 8.86
CA LEU A 504 -15.53 -19.84 8.39
C LEU A 504 -15.63 -21.27 8.95
N GLN A 505 -14.49 -21.97 9.10
CA GLN A 505 -14.48 -23.32 9.66
C GLN A 505 -14.46 -23.29 11.19
N LEU A 506 -13.68 -22.41 11.81
CA LEU A 506 -13.58 -22.26 13.27
C LEU A 506 -14.93 -22.02 13.93
N ASP A 507 -15.76 -21.14 13.35
CA ASP A 507 -17.11 -20.87 13.88
C ASP A 507 -17.96 -22.15 14.02
N LYS A 508 -17.88 -23.03 13.03
CA LYS A 508 -18.60 -24.30 13.02
C LYS A 508 -18.03 -25.27 14.07
N ILE A 509 -16.71 -25.32 14.26
CA ILE A 509 -16.09 -26.16 15.28
C ILE A 509 -16.50 -25.70 16.68
N ILE A 510 -16.44 -24.40 16.94
CA ILE A 510 -16.77 -23.87 18.27
C ILE A 510 -18.20 -24.26 18.63
N ASN A 511 -19.12 -24.08 17.68
CA ASN A 511 -20.50 -24.53 17.84
C ASN A 511 -20.61 -26.06 18.07
N PHE A 512 -19.78 -26.87 17.40
CA PHE A 512 -19.73 -28.32 17.61
C PHE A 512 -19.16 -28.72 18.99
N LEU A 513 -18.06 -28.10 19.43
CA LEU A 513 -17.43 -28.35 20.72
C LEU A 513 -18.34 -27.93 21.87
N GLN A 514 -19.04 -26.80 21.74
CA GLN A 514 -20.06 -26.35 22.69
C GLN A 514 -21.19 -27.36 22.83
N ARG A 515 -21.67 -27.95 21.72
CA ARG A 515 -22.69 -29.03 21.76
C ARG A 515 -22.17 -30.31 22.44
N ARG A 516 -20.86 -30.53 22.47
CA ARG A 516 -20.20 -31.63 23.18
C ARG A 516 -19.86 -31.31 24.63
N GLY A 517 -20.27 -30.15 25.14
CA GLY A 517 -20.07 -29.74 26.54
C GLY A 517 -18.72 -29.08 26.83
N VAL A 518 -17.90 -28.77 25.81
CA VAL A 518 -16.67 -27.99 26.02
C VAL A 518 -17.04 -26.58 26.46
N LYS A 519 -16.52 -26.18 27.62
CA LYS A 519 -16.84 -24.87 28.21
C LYS A 519 -16.21 -23.74 27.40
N ASN A 520 -16.96 -22.65 27.20
CA ASN A 520 -16.53 -21.49 26.38
C ASN A 520 -15.20 -20.89 26.81
N HIS A 521 -14.89 -20.87 28.11
CA HIS A 521 -13.63 -20.32 28.61
C HIS A 521 -12.40 -21.12 28.16
N ILE A 522 -12.53 -22.43 27.89
CA ILE A 522 -11.42 -23.25 27.38
C ILE A 522 -11.11 -22.83 25.95
N ILE A 523 -12.14 -22.73 25.10
CA ILE A 523 -12.01 -22.32 23.70
C ILE A 523 -11.41 -20.91 23.60
N ILE A 524 -11.94 -19.98 24.40
CA ILE A 524 -11.44 -18.60 24.48
C ILE A 524 -9.99 -18.59 24.98
N GLY A 525 -9.66 -19.34 26.03
CA GLY A 525 -8.32 -19.43 26.58
C GLY A 525 -7.30 -19.94 25.56
N THR A 526 -7.63 -21.02 24.83
CA THR A 526 -6.76 -21.57 23.78
C THR A 526 -6.52 -20.59 22.65
N LEU A 527 -7.59 -19.94 22.12
CA LEU A 527 -7.45 -18.97 21.05
C LEU A 527 -6.71 -17.70 21.49
N SER A 528 -6.89 -17.28 22.74
CA SER A 528 -6.14 -16.15 23.31
C SER A 528 -4.67 -16.47 23.47
N LEU A 529 -4.30 -17.64 24.02
CA LEU A 529 -2.91 -18.08 24.12
C LEU A 529 -2.24 -18.16 22.74
N TYR A 530 -2.98 -18.65 21.74
CA TYR A 530 -2.52 -18.71 20.37
C TYR A 530 -2.24 -17.32 19.78
N CYS A 531 -3.13 -16.35 20.03
CA CYS A 531 -2.90 -14.96 19.63
C CYS A 531 -1.72 -14.34 20.37
N ILE A 532 -1.58 -14.59 21.68
CA ILE A 532 -0.45 -14.11 22.48
C ILE A 532 0.86 -14.64 21.91
N TYR A 533 0.93 -15.92 21.57
CA TYR A 533 2.10 -16.50 20.90
C TYR A 533 2.39 -15.82 19.56
N GLY A 534 1.36 -15.61 18.73
CA GLY A 534 1.51 -14.90 17.45
C GLY A 534 2.01 -13.46 17.61
N VAL A 535 1.47 -12.70 18.57
CA VAL A 535 1.89 -11.32 18.87
C VAL A 535 3.31 -11.31 19.44
N TYR A 536 3.68 -12.29 20.27
CA TYR A 536 5.05 -12.46 20.72
C TYR A 536 5.99 -12.73 19.55
N THR A 537 5.66 -13.66 18.64
CA THR A 537 6.51 -13.90 17.45
C THR A 537 6.65 -12.67 16.57
N PHE A 538 5.60 -11.84 16.49
CA PHE A 538 5.62 -10.56 15.80
C PHE A 538 6.56 -9.56 16.46
N SER A 539 6.51 -9.43 17.80
CA SER A 539 7.40 -8.50 18.52
C SER A 539 8.86 -8.90 18.48
N GLN A 540 9.15 -10.18 18.27
CA GLN A 540 10.51 -10.72 18.14
C GLN A 540 11.05 -10.71 16.71
N GLN A 541 10.26 -10.36 15.69
CA GLN A 541 10.79 -10.31 14.32
C GLN A 541 11.74 -9.13 14.16
N TYR A 542 12.85 -9.36 13.45
CA TYR A 542 13.87 -8.37 13.10
C TYR A 542 13.24 -7.04 12.63
N TYR A 543 12.29 -7.10 11.69
CA TYR A 543 11.65 -5.91 11.14
C TYR A 543 10.81 -5.10 12.15
N PHE A 544 10.36 -5.70 13.24
CA PHE A 544 9.65 -4.98 14.30
C PHE A 544 10.59 -4.58 15.43
N HIS A 545 11.31 -5.55 16.00
CA HIS A 545 12.14 -5.39 17.19
C HIS A 545 13.18 -4.28 17.01
N ASP A 546 13.93 -4.31 15.90
CA ASP A 546 15.04 -3.40 15.71
C ASP A 546 14.53 -2.02 15.24
N PHE A 547 13.59 -1.99 14.30
CA PHE A 547 13.09 -0.73 13.75
C PHE A 547 12.20 0.04 14.71
N ILE A 548 11.46 -0.62 15.62
CA ILE A 548 10.71 0.12 16.66
C ILE A 548 11.68 0.77 17.64
N GLY A 549 12.79 0.09 17.99
CA GLY A 549 13.85 0.65 18.81
C GLY A 549 14.49 1.87 18.14
N ILE A 550 14.80 1.78 16.85
CA ILE A 550 15.31 2.90 16.04
C ILE A 550 14.30 4.06 16.03
N GLY A 551 13.01 3.79 15.74
CA GLY A 551 11.97 4.82 15.72
C GLY A 551 11.78 5.51 17.09
N ILE A 552 11.84 4.76 18.18
CA ILE A 552 11.81 5.30 19.55
C ILE A 552 13.04 6.18 19.81
N ASN A 553 14.24 5.70 19.43
CA ASN A 553 15.46 6.48 19.60
C ASN A 553 15.44 7.77 18.76
N ASN A 554 14.93 7.72 17.53
CA ASN A 554 14.78 8.90 16.66
C ASN A 554 13.81 9.93 17.25
N TYR A 555 12.81 9.50 18.02
CA TYR A 555 11.89 10.39 18.72
C TYR A 555 12.54 11.06 19.93
N PHE A 556 13.22 10.30 20.80
CA PHE A 556 13.78 10.82 22.05
C PHE A 556 15.17 11.45 21.91
N ASN A 557 16.00 10.98 20.98
CA ASN A 557 17.37 11.41 20.75
C ASN A 557 17.62 11.79 19.28
N PRO A 558 16.85 12.71 18.68
CA PRO A 558 16.95 13.00 17.24
C PRO A 558 18.33 13.52 16.80
N GLN A 559 19.08 14.16 17.72
CA GLN A 559 20.41 14.71 17.44
C GLN A 559 21.51 13.65 17.37
N SER A 560 21.28 12.43 17.86
CA SER A 560 22.27 11.35 17.78
C SER A 560 22.20 10.58 16.45
N ILE A 561 21.26 10.95 15.56
CA ILE A 561 21.17 10.40 14.22
C ILE A 561 22.29 11.03 13.39
N ASP A 562 23.48 10.45 13.52
CA ASP A 562 24.62 10.75 12.67
C ASP A 562 24.69 9.74 11.54
N VAL A 563 24.63 10.25 10.32
CA VAL A 563 24.58 9.41 9.14
C VAL A 563 25.73 9.83 8.27
N ASN A 564 26.66 8.91 8.04
CA ASN A 564 27.79 9.21 7.18
C ASN A 564 27.35 9.03 5.72
N PRO A 565 27.22 10.10 4.93
CA PRO A 565 26.77 9.97 3.56
C PRO A 565 27.78 9.22 2.67
N SER A 566 29.03 9.09 3.09
CA SER A 566 30.05 8.33 2.35
C SER A 566 29.97 6.81 2.56
N VAL A 567 29.17 6.31 3.52
CA VAL A 567 29.13 4.87 3.84
C VAL A 567 28.20 4.13 2.87
N GLU A 568 28.70 3.02 2.33
CA GLU A 568 28.02 2.23 1.30
C GLU A 568 26.90 1.37 1.89
N ASN A 569 25.66 1.58 1.45
CA ASN A 569 24.54 0.67 1.70
C ASN A 569 23.71 0.51 0.42
N HIS A 570 23.61 -0.72 -0.10
CA HIS A 570 22.93 -0.97 -1.37
C HIS A 570 21.40 -0.80 -1.30
N MET A 571 20.80 -0.87 -0.10
CA MET A 571 19.34 -0.80 0.08
C MET A 571 18.85 0.47 0.77
N MET A 572 19.73 1.18 1.48
CA MET A 572 19.41 2.41 2.17
C MET A 572 20.19 3.58 1.58
N GLN A 573 19.56 4.75 1.52
CA GLN A 573 20.14 6.00 1.03
C GLN A 573 20.27 6.96 2.20
N PRO A 574 21.50 7.17 2.68
CA PRO A 574 21.76 8.18 3.68
C PRO A 574 21.60 9.58 3.08
N VAL A 575 20.89 10.47 3.77
CA VAL A 575 20.76 11.87 3.38
C VAL A 575 21.08 12.72 4.60
N SER A 576 22.15 13.50 4.50
CA SER A 576 22.52 14.40 5.58
C SER A 576 21.54 15.57 5.66
N LYS A 577 21.56 16.28 6.79
CA LYS A 577 20.83 17.53 6.95
C LYS A 577 21.26 18.57 5.91
N LYS A 578 22.56 18.64 5.59
CA LYS A 578 23.12 19.62 4.64
C LYS A 578 22.74 19.29 3.20
N GLU A 579 22.77 18.02 2.81
CA GLU A 579 22.24 17.57 1.52
C GLU A 579 20.76 17.94 1.39
N TYR A 580 19.96 17.67 2.41
CA TYR A 580 18.53 17.99 2.38
C TYR A 580 18.23 19.49 2.35
N GLU A 581 18.99 20.32 3.08
CA GLU A 581 18.91 21.79 3.00
C GLU A 581 19.13 22.29 1.56
N ALA A 582 20.11 21.72 0.85
CA ALA A 582 20.37 22.05 -0.54
C ALA A 582 19.24 21.59 -1.47
N TYR A 583 18.69 20.39 -1.27
CA TYR A 583 17.59 19.86 -2.10
C TYR A 583 16.30 20.68 -1.92
N GLU A 584 16.00 21.11 -0.69
CA GLU A 584 14.87 22.02 -0.44
C GLU A 584 15.10 23.41 -1.02
N TRP A 585 16.35 23.91 -1.03
CA TRP A 585 16.67 25.15 -1.71
C TRP A 585 16.36 25.05 -3.21
N ILE A 586 16.76 23.96 -3.88
CA ILE A 586 16.44 23.72 -5.30
C ILE A 586 14.92 23.76 -5.49
N ARG A 587 14.17 22.98 -4.69
CA ARG A 587 12.71 22.87 -4.80
C ARG A 587 12.01 24.23 -4.71
N LEU A 588 12.53 25.14 -3.87
CA LEU A 588 11.92 26.45 -3.60
C LEU A 588 12.36 27.57 -4.55
N ASN A 589 13.52 27.44 -5.20
CA ASN A 589 14.14 28.54 -5.97
C ASN A 589 14.30 28.26 -7.47
N THR A 590 13.88 27.09 -7.95
CA THR A 590 13.96 26.70 -9.37
C THR A 590 12.58 26.37 -9.92
N ASP A 591 12.42 26.33 -11.24
CA ASP A 591 11.15 25.94 -11.87
C ASP A 591 10.99 24.42 -11.89
N ASN A 592 9.75 23.92 -11.81
CA ASN A 592 9.48 22.48 -11.78
C ASN A 592 9.94 21.74 -13.05
N SER A 593 10.09 22.45 -14.17
CA SER A 593 10.58 21.90 -15.43
C SER A 593 12.11 21.85 -15.54
N ASP A 594 12.82 22.43 -14.58
CA ASP A 594 14.28 22.50 -14.63
C ASP A 594 14.91 21.13 -14.43
N GLN A 595 15.96 20.86 -15.21
CA GLN A 595 16.73 19.62 -15.14
C GLN A 595 18.07 19.86 -14.47
N LEU A 596 18.43 18.91 -13.61
CA LEU A 596 19.66 18.91 -12.84
C LEU A 596 20.67 17.95 -13.46
N LEU A 597 21.91 18.38 -13.63
CA LEU A 597 23.05 17.49 -13.81
C LEU A 597 23.77 17.30 -12.47
N SER A 598 24.26 16.09 -12.15
CA SER A 598 24.93 15.86 -10.88
C SER A 598 26.11 14.90 -10.94
N ASN A 599 27.13 15.16 -10.11
CA ASN A 599 28.27 14.27 -9.91
C ASN A 599 27.92 12.95 -9.20
N PHE A 600 26.65 12.76 -8.81
CA PHE A 600 26.14 11.43 -8.45
C PHE A 600 26.35 10.38 -9.54
N VAL A 601 26.55 10.77 -10.80
CA VAL A 601 26.87 9.81 -11.88
C VAL A 601 28.18 9.05 -11.66
N PHE A 602 29.13 9.63 -10.92
CA PHE A 602 30.38 8.95 -10.53
C PHE A 602 30.24 8.12 -9.26
N SER A 603 29.04 8.10 -8.67
CA SER A 603 28.74 7.25 -7.54
C SER A 603 28.35 5.86 -8.02
N ASN A 604 28.95 4.83 -7.43
CA ASN A 604 28.56 3.44 -7.68
C ASN A 604 27.19 3.07 -7.05
N PHE A 605 26.49 4.03 -6.42
CA PHE A 605 25.31 3.78 -5.59
C PHE A 605 23.99 4.17 -6.27
N GLN A 606 22.91 3.50 -5.88
CA GLN A 606 21.53 3.93 -6.16
C GLN A 606 21.14 5.26 -5.45
N ARG A 607 22.10 6.02 -4.91
CA ARG A 607 21.92 7.28 -4.15
C ARG A 607 21.29 8.42 -4.95
N ASN A 608 21.26 8.29 -6.27
CA ASN A 608 20.60 9.24 -7.16
C ASN A 608 19.10 9.43 -6.87
N TYR A 609 18.43 8.51 -6.16
CA TYR A 609 17.02 8.67 -5.87
C TYR A 609 16.76 9.82 -4.88
N SER A 610 17.69 10.07 -3.95
CA SER A 610 17.56 11.14 -2.94
C SER A 610 17.44 12.54 -3.56
N LEU A 611 18.36 12.94 -4.44
CA LEU A 611 18.34 14.26 -5.07
C LEU A 611 17.00 14.50 -5.78
N GLY A 612 16.56 13.58 -6.64
CA GLY A 612 15.30 13.73 -7.38
C GLY A 612 14.06 13.68 -6.47
N ALA A 613 14.05 12.80 -5.46
CA ALA A 613 12.93 12.65 -4.55
C ALA A 613 12.71 13.91 -3.67
N PHE A 614 13.79 14.52 -3.17
CA PHE A 614 13.71 15.67 -2.27
C PHE A 614 13.69 17.03 -2.99
N SER A 615 14.38 17.17 -4.13
CA SER A 615 14.36 18.42 -4.90
C SER A 615 13.11 18.58 -5.77
N GLU A 616 12.39 17.50 -6.06
CA GLU A 616 11.26 17.47 -7.00
C GLU A 616 11.65 17.97 -8.40
N ARG A 617 12.90 17.70 -8.79
CA ARG A 617 13.43 17.99 -10.13
C ARG A 617 13.88 16.72 -10.81
N HIS A 618 13.92 16.81 -12.13
CA HIS A 618 14.46 15.75 -12.96
C HIS A 618 15.99 15.72 -12.85
N VAL A 619 16.58 14.55 -12.62
CA VAL A 619 18.02 14.39 -12.43
C VAL A 619 18.62 13.58 -13.58
N ILE A 620 19.49 14.23 -14.36
CA ILE A 620 20.24 13.62 -15.44
C ILE A 620 21.59 13.15 -14.91
N LEU A 621 21.89 11.87 -15.15
CA LEU A 621 23.15 11.23 -14.80
C LEU A 621 23.91 10.91 -16.09
N ASP A 622 24.68 11.87 -16.57
CA ASP A 622 25.49 11.75 -17.78
C ASP A 622 26.97 12.02 -17.43
N ASP A 623 27.75 10.96 -17.35
CA ASP A 623 29.17 10.98 -16.97
C ASP A 623 29.98 11.78 -17.99
N LYS A 624 29.74 11.52 -19.29
CA LYS A 624 30.41 12.20 -20.39
C LYS A 624 30.13 13.68 -20.38
N LEU A 625 28.86 14.07 -20.24
CA LEU A 625 28.48 15.48 -20.22
C LEU A 625 29.13 16.19 -19.03
N LEU A 626 29.12 15.59 -17.85
CA LEU A 626 29.71 16.20 -16.65
C LEU A 626 31.24 16.25 -16.73
N THR A 627 31.90 15.23 -17.26
CA THR A 627 33.35 15.27 -17.55
C THR A 627 33.68 16.38 -18.56
N SER A 628 32.85 16.59 -19.59
CA SER A 628 33.02 17.71 -20.52
C SER A 628 32.87 19.08 -19.84
N VAL A 629 32.05 19.20 -18.79
CA VAL A 629 31.94 20.41 -17.96
C VAL A 629 33.25 20.69 -17.22
N PHE A 630 33.80 19.70 -16.52
CA PHE A 630 35.05 19.87 -15.78
C PHE A 630 36.24 20.20 -16.69
N ASN A 631 36.29 19.57 -17.87
CA ASN A 631 37.36 19.79 -18.85
C ASN A 631 37.19 21.08 -19.67
N SER A 632 36.12 21.86 -19.46
CA SER A 632 35.83 23.08 -20.24
C SER A 632 35.87 22.82 -21.76
N GLU A 633 35.28 21.71 -22.22
CA GLU A 633 35.29 21.37 -23.63
C GLU A 633 34.69 22.49 -24.51
N LYS A 634 35.26 22.66 -25.72
CA LYS A 634 34.67 23.55 -26.72
C LYS A 634 33.22 23.13 -26.99
N ASN A 635 32.29 24.09 -26.97
CA ASN A 635 30.83 23.91 -27.16
C ASN A 635 30.06 23.29 -25.97
N ILE A 636 30.62 23.26 -24.76
CA ILE A 636 29.90 22.71 -23.59
C ILE A 636 28.57 23.43 -23.31
N GLU A 637 28.50 24.75 -23.46
CA GLU A 637 27.25 25.52 -23.32
C GLU A 637 26.16 25.04 -24.28
N HIS A 638 26.53 24.75 -25.54
CA HIS A 638 25.61 24.18 -26.52
C HIS A 638 25.15 22.78 -26.09
N LYS A 639 26.05 21.94 -25.57
CA LYS A 639 25.68 20.60 -25.09
C LYS A 639 24.69 20.68 -23.93
N LEU A 640 24.95 21.54 -22.93
CA LEU A 640 24.07 21.77 -21.79
C LEU A 640 22.69 22.29 -22.22
N LYS A 641 22.65 23.28 -23.12
CA LYS A 641 21.39 23.79 -23.71
C LYS A 641 20.63 22.71 -24.48
N LYS A 642 21.33 21.90 -25.27
CA LYS A 642 20.71 20.80 -26.05
C LYS A 642 20.11 19.73 -25.13
N SER A 643 20.77 19.46 -24.01
CA SER A 643 20.28 18.54 -22.97
C SER A 643 19.33 19.21 -21.98
N ASN A 644 18.93 20.47 -22.21
CA ASN A 644 18.03 21.24 -21.36
C ASN A 644 18.44 21.26 -19.87
N ILE A 645 19.75 21.35 -19.57
CA ILE A 645 20.26 21.44 -18.20
C ILE A 645 20.26 22.92 -17.74
N GLN A 646 19.58 23.21 -16.64
CA GLN A 646 19.58 24.55 -16.02
C GLN A 646 20.51 24.63 -14.82
N TYR A 647 20.67 23.53 -14.07
CA TYR A 647 21.48 23.53 -12.85
C TYR A 647 22.42 22.34 -12.78
N ILE A 648 23.58 22.55 -12.16
CA ILE A 648 24.56 21.51 -11.88
C ILE A 648 24.73 21.40 -10.35
N VAL A 649 24.49 20.21 -9.81
CA VAL A 649 24.54 19.91 -8.38
C VAL A 649 25.77 19.06 -8.07
N MET A 650 26.68 19.65 -7.30
CA MET A 650 27.96 19.06 -6.92
C MET A 650 27.96 18.68 -5.45
N ILE A 651 28.09 17.38 -5.21
CA ILE A 651 28.24 16.79 -3.87
C ILE A 651 29.73 16.69 -3.53
N LYS A 652 30.19 17.41 -2.52
CA LYS A 652 31.62 17.63 -2.26
C LYS A 652 32.39 16.38 -1.86
N TRP A 653 31.73 15.45 -1.15
CA TRP A 653 32.37 14.21 -0.73
C TRP A 653 32.58 13.22 -1.89
N ILE A 654 31.86 13.39 -3.01
CA ILE A 654 32.15 12.70 -4.28
C ILE A 654 33.30 13.40 -5.01
N GLY A 655 33.27 14.74 -5.03
CA GLY A 655 34.33 15.59 -5.56
C GLY A 655 34.01 17.06 -5.34
N ASP A 656 35.01 17.84 -4.91
CA ASP A 656 34.87 19.27 -4.55
C ASP A 656 35.36 20.23 -5.65
N GLU A 657 35.43 19.74 -6.89
CA GLU A 657 35.85 20.54 -8.04
C GLU A 657 34.90 21.72 -8.28
N ASN A 658 35.46 22.90 -8.56
CA ASN A 658 34.67 24.07 -8.93
C ASN A 658 34.34 24.03 -10.41
N ILE A 659 33.09 24.33 -10.75
CA ILE A 659 32.70 24.53 -12.14
C ILE A 659 33.24 25.89 -12.61
N PRO A 660 33.90 25.95 -13.79
CA PRO A 660 34.38 27.19 -14.37
C PRO A 660 33.28 28.26 -14.48
N SER A 661 33.57 29.49 -14.05
CA SER A 661 32.59 30.58 -13.97
C SER A 661 32.04 31.02 -15.33
N ASN A 662 32.77 30.76 -16.41
CA ASN A 662 32.29 30.99 -17.78
C ASN A 662 31.17 30.01 -18.17
N ILE A 663 31.08 28.82 -17.55
CA ILE A 663 30.06 27.81 -17.84
C ILE A 663 28.83 27.99 -16.94
N ALA A 664 29.05 28.17 -15.64
CA ALA A 664 27.98 28.23 -14.66
C ALA A 664 28.35 29.09 -13.45
N THR A 665 27.36 29.71 -12.82
CA THR A 665 27.52 30.58 -11.65
C THR A 665 27.06 29.85 -10.39
N ASN A 666 27.87 29.87 -9.32
CA ASN A 666 27.47 29.29 -8.03
C ASN A 666 26.35 30.13 -7.41
N VAL A 667 25.18 29.51 -7.21
CA VAL A 667 23.97 30.16 -6.68
C VAL A 667 23.63 29.71 -5.25
N TYR A 668 24.19 28.58 -4.81
CA TYR A 668 24.05 28.09 -3.46
C TYR A 668 25.25 27.20 -3.09
N GLN A 669 25.73 27.34 -1.86
CA GLN A 669 26.76 26.48 -1.31
C GLN A 669 26.57 26.31 0.18
N ASN A 670 26.71 25.08 0.66
CA ASN A 670 26.86 24.75 2.06
C ASN A 670 28.10 23.86 2.27
N GLU A 671 28.22 23.20 3.42
CA GLU A 671 29.36 22.36 3.77
C GLU A 671 29.52 21.14 2.86
N GLU A 672 28.43 20.58 2.33
CA GLU A 672 28.43 19.30 1.60
C GLU A 672 28.00 19.42 0.13
N VAL A 673 27.29 20.48 -0.25
CA VAL A 673 26.71 20.65 -1.59
C VAL A 673 27.02 22.03 -2.15
N LYS A 674 27.33 22.08 -3.46
CA LYS A 674 27.36 23.31 -4.28
C LYS A 674 26.34 23.18 -5.41
N ILE A 675 25.64 24.26 -5.72
CA ILE A 675 24.66 24.33 -6.81
C ILE A 675 25.07 25.47 -7.73
N TYR A 676 25.15 25.16 -9.02
CA TYR A 676 25.52 26.11 -10.06
C TYR A 676 24.36 26.29 -11.04
N GLU A 677 24.04 27.52 -11.41
CA GLU A 677 23.13 27.86 -12.50
C GLU A 677 23.93 27.98 -13.80
N VAL A 678 23.50 27.27 -14.85
CA VAL A 678 24.16 27.30 -16.17
C VAL A 678 23.95 28.66 -16.80
N ASN A 679 25.03 29.27 -17.29
CA ASN A 679 24.97 30.58 -17.93
C ASN A 679 24.12 30.52 -19.21
N LYS A 680 23.23 31.51 -19.39
CA LYS A 680 22.26 31.57 -20.50
C LYS A 680 22.87 31.93 -21.84
#